data_AF-A0A285Z1K0-F1
#
_entry.id   AF-A0A285Z1K0-F1
#
_cell.length_a   1.000
_cell.length_b   1.000
_cell.length_c   1.000
_cell.angle_alpha   90.00
_cell.angle_beta   90.00
_cell.angle_gamma   90.00
#
_symmetry.space_group_name_H-M   'P 1'
#
loop_
_entity.id
_entity.type
_entity.pdbx_description
1 polymer ?
#
loop_
_entity_poly.entity_id
_entity_poly.type
_entity_poly.pdbx_seq_one_letter_code
_entity_poly.pdbx_strand_id
1 'polypeptide(L)'
;MANNETIPEREETMVAKAEAATALFETFVHGDENTRVDTEGGAVPSIAMQAKATKESVMAALENVAAQMAGAMVYKDIAAGLLGTVDGAFFSVPSANDLEYLILYQNMNGVEEERARYPSAAAAMNALIMARVAFGMSISESIDPEMPWGVFGKGFKPILGVNANGTVHAILDKMPGLDGLGDWAFSMRGKNDVVLFGIRYDGYVHIHGALSTIPLAFLDGPVGGKDVFVLVGGEPYQVTSTGDNFSVMSTSDVVNYISREGGISQKSAPFPMPGSVASFVKNLVHVLGYGQSLSMGDTSTVVTKQPPAANRLLTIQDGVRLTDQEKVLTNDMVVPFKPMVSKDSEVPVVQLSAQLNRTRSLRGDVGLLTSAHGRNGRAIASLSKGTKYYQNLLTAVASAKAEATRLGLGYRVPFVDWIQGEADSRMTLQQYLTPLLQLQSDLDADIRAIKGDDEPVRLLLDQVSNFTNYNLETGYVPLAQLQAALDYPERVVCAGPKYWVPTNTDGTHLTGDSYTRIGAMHARAASALINGGTWLPTHAVSAKRNGATVIVHFHTPQGPLQADTISVKDPGNWGVRYFDDSDSAEVVRVRLIGDNSVEVTLNQVPTGQSQMIGIADAGLAGQHGGPDTGARACLRDSSPDLDAYGRPVFNWACHQQITVQTIA
;
A
#
# COMPACT_ATOMS: atom_id res chain seq x y z
N MET A 1 -12.08 33.72 54.69
CA MET A 1 -10.83 34.45 54.34
C MET A 1 -10.36 33.87 53.02
N ALA A 2 -10.73 34.52 51.92
CA ALA A 2 -10.39 34.05 50.57
C ALA A 2 -9.04 34.63 50.17
N ASN A 3 -8.08 33.76 49.85
CA ASN A 3 -6.79 34.14 49.29
C ASN A 3 -7.03 34.86 47.96
N ASN A 4 -6.81 36.18 47.96
CA ASN A 4 -7.01 37.04 46.82
C ASN A 4 -5.67 37.18 46.08
N GLU A 5 -5.25 36.13 45.38
CA GLU A 5 -4.10 36.22 44.47
C GLU A 5 -4.52 36.92 43.18
N THR A 6 -3.75 37.95 42.83
CA THR A 6 -3.90 38.79 41.64
C THR A 6 -3.49 38.05 40.37
N ILE A 7 -3.93 38.53 39.20
CA ILE A 7 -3.62 37.91 37.89
C ILE A 7 -2.10 37.70 37.67
N PRO A 8 -1.21 38.65 38.02
CA PRO A 8 0.24 38.46 37.91
C PRO A 8 0.78 37.33 38.79
N GLU A 9 0.28 37.18 40.03
CA GLU A 9 0.69 36.10 40.96
C GLU A 9 0.29 34.71 40.43
N ARG A 10 -0.81 34.62 39.67
CA ARG A 10 -1.24 33.37 39.02
C ARG A 10 -0.41 33.04 37.78
N GLU A 11 0.00 34.04 37.01
CA GLU A 11 0.92 33.86 35.88
C GLU A 11 2.30 33.39 36.36
N GLU A 12 2.85 34.01 37.42
CA GLU A 12 4.09 33.54 38.05
C GLU A 12 3.96 32.10 38.57
N THR A 13 2.84 31.74 39.17
CA THR A 13 2.60 30.37 39.67
C THR A 13 2.51 29.35 38.53
N MET A 14 1.94 29.72 37.38
CA MET A 14 1.87 28.83 36.20
C MET A 14 3.21 28.70 35.48
N VAL A 15 3.99 29.79 35.37
CA VAL A 15 5.35 29.74 34.84
C VAL A 15 6.23 28.86 35.72
N ALA A 16 6.19 29.02 37.04
CA ALA A 16 6.94 28.19 37.98
C ALA A 16 6.59 26.68 37.88
N LYS A 17 5.31 26.36 37.67
CA LYS A 17 4.87 24.97 37.44
C LYS A 17 5.34 24.41 36.10
N ALA A 18 5.32 25.22 35.04
CA ALA A 18 5.80 24.82 33.72
C ALA A 18 7.33 24.61 33.72
N GLU A 19 8.08 25.48 34.41
CA GLU A 19 9.53 25.33 34.59
C GLU A 19 9.87 24.07 35.40
N ALA A 20 9.15 23.80 36.50
CA ALA A 20 9.32 22.58 37.28
C ALA A 20 9.00 21.30 36.47
N ALA A 21 7.92 21.32 35.67
CA ALA A 21 7.57 20.20 34.80
C ALA A 21 8.61 20.00 33.68
N THR A 22 9.16 21.09 33.14
CA THR A 22 10.22 21.04 32.12
C THR A 22 11.51 20.44 32.67
N ALA A 23 11.91 20.81 33.89
CA ALA A 23 13.10 20.25 34.54
C ALA A 23 12.94 18.74 34.85
N LEU A 24 11.75 18.30 35.26
CA LEU A 24 11.44 16.87 35.44
C LEU A 24 11.48 16.12 34.12
N PHE A 25 10.94 16.70 33.04
CA PHE A 25 10.98 16.12 31.71
C PHE A 25 12.42 16.00 31.17
N GLU A 26 13.24 17.03 31.35
CA GLU A 26 14.65 17.01 30.97
C GLU A 26 15.40 15.89 31.70
N THR A 27 15.14 15.72 33.00
CA THR A 27 15.73 14.63 33.80
C THR A 27 15.22 13.25 33.38
N PHE A 28 13.97 13.14 32.93
CA PHE A 28 13.41 11.88 32.44
C PHE A 28 14.03 11.46 31.11
N VAL A 29 14.26 12.43 30.21
CA VAL A 29 14.82 12.22 28.87
C VAL A 29 16.34 12.03 28.92
N HIS A 30 17.05 12.84 29.70
CA HIS A 30 18.52 12.88 29.73
C HIS A 30 19.13 12.21 30.98
N GLY A 31 18.30 11.68 31.88
CA GLY A 31 18.74 10.90 33.03
C GLY A 31 19.51 9.65 32.60
N ASP A 32 20.50 9.28 33.40
CA ASP A 32 21.33 8.12 33.14
C ASP A 32 20.59 6.79 33.40
N GLU A 33 21.27 5.68 33.17
CA GLU A 33 20.73 4.33 33.33
C GLU A 33 20.30 3.94 34.76
N ASN A 34 20.56 4.78 35.76
CA ASN A 34 20.20 4.58 37.16
C ASN A 34 19.22 5.65 37.69
N THR A 35 18.83 6.60 36.84
CA THR A 35 17.98 7.73 37.22
C THR A 35 16.50 7.36 37.28
N ARG A 36 15.84 7.74 38.38
CA ARG A 36 14.37 7.77 38.51
C ARG A 36 13.92 9.21 38.75
N VAL A 37 12.82 9.59 38.11
CA VAL A 37 12.22 10.93 38.19
C VAL A 37 10.94 10.83 39.00
N ASP A 38 10.88 11.57 40.10
CA ASP A 38 9.70 11.65 40.95
C ASP A 38 8.63 12.53 40.28
N THR A 39 7.52 11.92 39.88
CA THR A 39 6.37 12.61 39.29
C THR A 39 5.22 12.66 40.29
N GLU A 40 4.16 13.42 39.97
CA GLU A 40 2.94 13.46 40.78
C GLU A 40 2.26 12.08 40.93
N GLY A 41 2.56 11.12 40.04
CA GLY A 41 2.10 9.73 40.09
C GLY A 41 3.10 8.74 40.70
N GLY A 42 4.23 9.21 41.25
CA GLY A 42 5.33 8.39 41.78
C GLY A 42 6.58 8.37 40.90
N ALA A 43 7.60 7.65 41.34
CA ALA A 43 8.91 7.59 40.69
C ALA A 43 8.87 6.78 39.37
N VAL A 44 9.19 7.43 38.25
CA VAL A 44 9.29 6.79 36.93
C VAL A 44 10.76 6.67 36.48
N PRO A 45 11.19 5.56 35.86
CA PRO A 45 12.59 5.39 35.42
C PRO A 45 12.91 6.28 34.20
N SER A 46 14.13 6.81 34.11
CA SER A 46 14.62 7.53 32.93
C SER A 46 14.58 6.66 31.66
N ILE A 47 14.64 7.30 30.49
CA ILE A 47 14.71 6.59 29.20
C ILE A 47 15.95 5.67 29.14
N ALA A 48 17.10 6.12 29.64
CA ALA A 48 18.31 5.28 29.66
C ALA A 48 18.16 4.07 30.58
N MET A 49 17.48 4.19 31.74
CA MET A 49 17.20 3.06 32.62
C MET A 49 16.25 2.05 31.95
N GLN A 50 15.24 2.52 31.22
CA GLN A 50 14.32 1.67 30.46
C GLN A 50 15.02 0.94 29.31
N ALA A 51 15.91 1.62 28.58
CA ALA A 51 16.72 1.03 27.52
C ALA A 51 17.69 -0.04 28.05
N LYS A 52 18.30 0.19 29.22
CA LYS A 52 19.13 -0.81 29.91
C LYS A 52 18.33 -2.06 30.27
N ALA A 53 17.17 -1.90 30.90
CA ALA A 53 16.28 -3.02 31.25
C ALA A 53 15.85 -3.81 29.99
N THR A 54 15.61 -3.11 28.88
CA THR A 54 15.27 -3.74 27.59
C THR A 54 16.45 -4.51 27.00
N LYS A 55 17.66 -3.94 27.05
CA LYS A 55 18.89 -4.61 26.62
C LYS A 55 19.15 -5.86 27.46
N GLU A 56 18.97 -5.79 28.78
CA GLU A 56 19.11 -6.93 29.68
C GLU A 56 18.07 -8.02 29.38
N SER A 57 16.82 -7.66 29.06
CA SER A 57 15.79 -8.65 28.69
C SER A 57 16.07 -9.30 27.32
N VAL A 58 16.60 -8.55 26.36
CA VAL A 58 16.99 -9.06 25.04
C VAL A 58 18.22 -9.96 25.14
N MET A 59 19.20 -9.61 25.98
CA MET A 59 20.35 -10.46 26.26
C MET A 59 19.92 -11.76 26.96
N ALA A 60 18.99 -11.70 27.92
CA ALA A 60 18.40 -12.89 28.53
C ALA A 60 17.65 -13.78 27.52
N ALA A 61 16.99 -13.18 26.52
CA ALA A 61 16.34 -13.92 25.43
C ALA A 61 17.35 -14.55 24.43
N LEU A 62 18.50 -13.90 24.19
CA LEU A 62 19.61 -14.46 23.43
C LEU A 62 20.33 -15.60 24.19
N GLU A 63 20.49 -15.46 25.51
CA GLU A 63 20.98 -16.53 26.38
C GLU A 63 20.00 -17.71 26.45
N ASN A 64 18.69 -17.48 26.32
CA ASN A 64 17.66 -18.52 26.24
C ASN A 64 17.80 -19.39 24.98
N VAL A 65 18.11 -18.77 23.83
CA VAL A 65 18.44 -19.52 22.59
C VAL A 65 19.76 -20.30 22.76
N ALA A 66 20.76 -19.72 23.43
CA ALA A 66 22.02 -20.40 23.72
C ALA A 66 21.88 -21.56 24.73
N ALA A 67 20.99 -21.44 25.72
CA ALA A 67 20.70 -22.46 26.72
C ALA A 67 19.86 -23.63 26.17
N GLN A 68 18.92 -23.36 25.25
CA GLN A 68 18.23 -24.41 24.49
C GLN A 68 19.17 -25.20 23.57
N MET A 69 20.29 -24.60 23.15
CA MET A 69 21.35 -25.28 22.40
C MET A 69 22.34 -26.06 23.30
N ALA A 70 22.23 -25.97 24.64
CA ALA A 70 23.13 -26.60 25.61
C ALA A 70 22.65 -27.97 26.15
N GLY A 71 21.73 -28.66 25.46
CA GLY A 71 21.50 -30.09 25.65
C GLY A 71 20.53 -30.52 26.78
N ALA A 72 19.73 -29.62 27.35
CA ALA A 72 18.71 -29.98 28.33
C ALA A 72 17.48 -30.62 27.65
N MET A 73 17.18 -31.87 27.97
CA MET A 73 16.00 -32.59 27.50
C MET A 73 14.74 -32.10 28.22
N VAL A 74 13.60 -32.07 27.51
CA VAL A 74 12.30 -31.67 28.07
C VAL A 74 11.56 -32.89 28.64
N TYR A 75 11.15 -32.81 29.90
CA TYR A 75 10.40 -33.84 30.62
C TYR A 75 9.02 -33.33 31.04
N LYS A 76 8.07 -34.25 31.20
CA LYS A 76 6.66 -33.92 31.50
C LYS A 76 6.47 -33.23 32.86
N ASP A 77 7.31 -33.54 33.84
CA ASP A 77 7.27 -33.05 35.22
C ASP A 77 8.66 -33.18 35.86
N ILE A 78 8.84 -32.56 37.02
CA ILE A 78 10.12 -32.52 37.75
C ILE A 78 10.58 -33.94 38.12
N ALA A 79 9.65 -34.80 38.57
CA ALA A 79 9.96 -36.17 38.94
C ALA A 79 10.57 -36.98 37.78
N ALA A 80 10.00 -36.84 36.58
CA ALA A 80 10.53 -37.45 35.37
C ALA A 80 11.88 -36.86 34.95
N GLY A 81 12.08 -35.55 35.16
CA GLY A 81 13.36 -34.89 34.91
C GLY A 81 14.48 -35.39 35.84
N LEU A 82 14.22 -35.52 37.14
CA LEU A 82 15.18 -36.05 38.11
C LEU A 82 15.52 -37.52 37.89
N LEU A 83 14.55 -38.33 37.46
CA LEU A 83 14.77 -39.73 37.08
C LEU A 83 15.53 -39.88 35.76
N GLY A 84 15.31 -38.94 34.84
CA GLY A 84 15.85 -38.98 33.49
C GLY A 84 17.23 -38.33 33.33
N THR A 85 17.75 -37.67 34.37
CA THR A 85 19.03 -36.97 34.35
C THR A 85 19.95 -37.40 35.48
N VAL A 86 21.26 -37.30 35.25
CA VAL A 86 22.29 -37.57 36.27
C VAL A 86 22.56 -36.33 37.11
N ASP A 87 23.21 -36.51 38.26
CA ASP A 87 23.66 -35.38 39.10
C ASP A 87 24.51 -34.38 38.30
N GLY A 88 24.23 -33.09 38.48
CA GLY A 88 24.82 -31.97 37.76
C GLY A 88 24.21 -31.68 36.39
N ALA A 89 23.35 -32.54 35.83
CA ALA A 89 22.77 -32.33 34.50
C ALA A 89 21.52 -31.43 34.53
N PHE A 90 21.30 -30.70 33.44
CA PHE A 90 20.16 -29.82 33.25
C PHE A 90 18.98 -30.55 32.61
N PHE A 91 17.76 -30.21 33.03
CA PHE A 91 16.51 -30.67 32.42
C PHE A 91 15.45 -29.57 32.42
N SER A 92 14.49 -29.63 31.50
CA SER A 92 13.42 -28.65 31.43
C SER A 92 12.04 -29.28 31.62
N VAL A 93 11.11 -28.53 32.22
CA VAL A 93 9.72 -28.94 32.41
C VAL A 93 8.78 -27.85 31.87
N PRO A 94 7.69 -28.19 31.17
CA PRO A 94 6.65 -27.24 30.78
C PRO A 94 6.09 -26.46 31.97
N SER A 95 5.96 -25.15 31.85
CA SER A 95 5.30 -24.35 32.89
C SER A 95 3.79 -24.53 32.82
N ALA A 96 3.12 -24.48 33.97
CA ALA A 96 1.66 -24.44 34.06
C ALA A 96 1.08 -23.01 33.89
N ASN A 97 1.94 -22.02 33.72
CA ASN A 97 1.56 -20.62 33.49
C ASN A 97 1.57 -20.30 31.99
N ASP A 98 0.46 -19.78 31.47
CA ASP A 98 0.28 -19.48 30.03
C ASP A 98 1.28 -18.44 29.47
N LEU A 99 1.93 -17.67 30.34
CA LEU A 99 2.99 -16.71 29.99
C LEU A 99 4.41 -17.32 29.97
N GLU A 100 4.55 -18.57 30.37
CA GLU A 100 5.82 -19.30 30.45
C GLU A 100 5.74 -20.56 29.58
N TYR A 101 6.84 -20.94 28.94
CA TYR A 101 6.91 -22.15 28.10
C TYR A 101 7.64 -23.29 28.80
N LEU A 102 8.83 -23.02 29.33
CA LEU A 102 9.68 -24.02 29.97
C LEU A 102 10.35 -23.43 31.21
N ILE A 103 10.59 -24.27 32.22
CA ILE A 103 11.40 -23.96 33.39
C ILE A 103 12.63 -24.88 33.35
N LEU A 104 13.82 -24.31 33.46
CA LEU A 104 15.09 -25.04 33.53
C LEU A 104 15.43 -25.38 34.97
N TYR A 105 15.70 -26.66 35.21
CA TYR A 105 16.21 -27.18 36.47
C TYR A 105 17.58 -27.82 36.27
N GLN A 106 18.36 -27.89 37.34
CA GLN A 106 19.54 -28.73 37.45
C GLN A 106 19.28 -29.82 38.49
N ASN A 107 19.61 -31.06 38.17
CA ASN A 107 19.53 -32.16 39.12
C ASN A 107 20.74 -32.09 40.07
N MET A 108 20.50 -31.87 41.36
CA MET A 108 21.52 -31.80 42.39
C MET A 108 21.28 -32.91 43.41
N ASN A 109 21.97 -34.03 43.24
CA ASN A 109 21.84 -35.26 44.05
C ASN A 109 20.39 -35.77 44.17
N GLY A 110 19.64 -35.73 43.08
CA GLY A 110 18.25 -36.19 43.04
C GLY A 110 17.24 -35.16 43.57
N VAL A 111 17.65 -33.91 43.77
CA VAL A 111 16.79 -32.78 44.13
C VAL A 111 16.84 -31.74 43.01
N GLU A 112 15.69 -31.19 42.65
CA GLU A 112 15.59 -30.15 41.64
C GLU A 112 16.06 -28.80 42.17
N GLU A 113 16.91 -28.13 41.41
CA GLU A 113 17.26 -26.73 41.66
C GLU A 113 16.89 -25.89 40.44
N GLU A 114 15.97 -24.94 40.60
CA GLU A 114 15.53 -24.06 39.51
C GLU A 114 16.66 -23.10 39.11
N ARG A 115 16.93 -23.01 37.81
CA ARG A 115 17.98 -22.17 37.25
C ARG A 115 17.44 -21.01 36.44
N ALA A 116 16.36 -21.23 35.68
CA ALA A 116 15.76 -20.20 34.85
C ALA A 116 14.30 -20.52 34.49
N ARG A 117 13.53 -19.48 34.17
CA ARG A 117 12.18 -19.58 33.60
C ARG A 117 12.15 -18.92 32.22
N TYR A 118 11.46 -19.54 31.28
CA TYR A 118 11.42 -19.10 29.89
C TYR A 118 10.01 -18.69 29.46
N PRO A 119 9.85 -17.51 28.81
CA PRO A 119 8.55 -17.01 28.40
C PRO A 119 7.95 -17.83 27.24
N SER A 120 6.63 -17.85 27.14
CA SER A 120 5.92 -18.44 26.00
C SER A 120 6.02 -17.61 24.73
N ALA A 121 5.76 -18.20 23.57
CA ALA A 121 5.68 -17.46 22.31
C ALA A 121 4.65 -16.31 22.42
N ALA A 122 3.55 -16.52 23.14
CA ALA A 122 2.57 -15.48 23.45
C ALA A 122 3.13 -14.40 24.37
N ALA A 123 3.92 -14.74 25.39
CA ALA A 123 4.58 -13.76 26.26
C ALA A 123 5.72 -13.00 25.55
N ALA A 124 6.49 -13.65 24.69
CA ALA A 124 7.50 -13.02 23.84
C ALA A 124 6.84 -12.11 22.80
N MET A 125 5.71 -12.52 22.23
CA MET A 125 4.93 -11.70 21.30
C MET A 125 4.23 -10.55 22.03
N ASN A 126 3.74 -10.74 23.26
CA ASN A 126 3.23 -9.67 24.11
C ASN A 126 4.34 -8.72 24.54
N ALA A 127 5.54 -9.21 24.87
CA ALA A 127 6.70 -8.38 25.14
C ALA A 127 7.18 -7.65 23.88
N LEU A 128 7.08 -8.27 22.70
CA LEU A 128 7.38 -7.63 21.40
C LEU A 128 6.31 -6.62 21.02
N ILE A 129 5.03 -6.87 21.33
CA ILE A 129 3.92 -5.94 21.14
C ILE A 129 4.07 -4.79 22.12
N MET A 130 4.37 -5.05 23.39
CA MET A 130 4.64 -4.02 24.41
C MET A 130 5.95 -3.29 24.12
N ALA A 131 6.95 -3.91 23.53
CA ALA A 131 8.17 -3.27 23.05
C ALA A 131 7.94 -2.50 21.76
N ARG A 132 7.01 -2.91 20.88
CA ARG A 132 6.57 -2.14 19.71
C ARG A 132 5.65 -0.99 20.10
N VAL A 133 4.85 -1.16 21.14
CA VAL A 133 4.04 -0.11 21.76
C VAL A 133 4.95 0.85 22.52
N ALA A 134 5.93 0.35 23.27
CA ALA A 134 6.94 1.16 23.95
C ALA A 134 7.87 1.86 22.95
N PHE A 135 8.37 1.19 21.90
CA PHE A 135 9.13 1.81 20.80
C PHE A 135 8.25 2.76 19.99
N GLY A 136 6.96 2.45 19.85
CA GLY A 136 5.94 3.36 19.30
C GLY A 136 5.51 4.48 20.25
N MET A 137 5.94 4.45 21.52
CA MET A 137 5.72 5.48 22.54
C MET A 137 7.02 6.19 22.93
N SER A 138 8.20 5.64 22.60
CA SER A 138 9.53 6.08 23.06
C SER A 138 10.38 6.74 21.98
N ILE A 139 9.77 7.14 20.88
CA ILE A 139 10.32 8.17 20.00
C ILE A 139 9.19 9.14 19.68
N SER A 140 9.08 10.18 20.50
CA SER A 140 8.62 11.47 20.00
C SER A 140 9.78 12.07 19.21
N GLU A 141 10.05 11.53 18.02
CA GLU A 141 10.59 12.36 16.95
C GLU A 141 9.41 13.21 16.47
N SER A 142 9.14 14.26 17.23
CA SER A 142 8.84 15.53 16.59
C SER A 142 9.87 15.66 15.47
N ILE A 143 9.40 15.88 14.24
CA ILE A 143 10.20 16.12 13.04
C ILE A 143 10.64 14.82 12.32
N ASP A 144 9.79 14.32 11.42
CA ASP A 144 10.31 13.81 10.14
C ASP A 144 11.30 14.88 9.63
N PRO A 145 12.56 14.55 9.25
CA PRO A 145 13.53 15.55 8.81
C PRO A 145 13.04 16.40 7.61
N GLU A 146 12.01 15.94 6.90
CA GLU A 146 11.28 16.73 5.91
C GLU A 146 10.05 17.47 6.45
N MET A 147 9.49 17.13 7.63
CA MET A 147 8.31 17.73 8.30
C MET A 147 8.51 18.05 9.81
N PRO A 148 9.08 19.23 10.17
CA PRO A 148 9.25 19.73 11.53
C PRO A 148 7.97 19.95 12.35
N TRP A 149 6.80 19.93 11.72
CA TRP A 149 5.53 19.99 12.43
C TRP A 149 4.45 19.23 11.66
N GLY A 150 3.52 18.56 12.35
CA GLY A 150 2.37 17.94 11.68
C GLY A 150 1.35 17.28 12.59
N VAL A 151 0.16 17.05 12.04
CA VAL A 151 -0.91 16.19 12.54
C VAL A 151 -0.73 14.82 11.91
N PHE A 152 -0.59 13.81 12.76
CA PHE A 152 -0.29 12.45 12.34
C PHE A 152 -1.49 11.53 12.59
N GLY A 153 -1.73 10.63 11.64
CA GLY A 153 -2.73 9.57 11.74
C GLY A 153 -2.26 8.39 12.57
N LYS A 154 -3.06 7.31 12.56
CA LYS A 154 -2.67 6.03 13.16
C LYS A 154 -1.34 5.54 12.57
N GLY A 155 -0.36 5.29 13.43
CA GLY A 155 0.99 4.86 13.04
C GLY A 155 1.93 5.99 12.61
N PHE A 156 1.73 7.22 13.11
CA PHE A 156 2.63 8.37 12.90
C PHE A 156 2.85 8.76 11.44
N LYS A 157 1.84 8.57 10.58
CA LYS A 157 1.88 9.04 9.19
C LYS A 157 1.33 10.47 9.10
N PRO A 158 2.03 11.42 8.49
CA PRO A 158 1.53 12.80 8.40
C PRO A 158 0.24 12.83 7.57
N ILE A 159 -0.82 13.38 8.15
CA ILE A 159 -2.10 13.67 7.46
C ILE A 159 -2.14 15.17 7.11
N LEU A 160 -1.45 16.01 7.88
CA LEU A 160 -1.24 17.43 7.65
C LEU A 160 0.09 17.83 8.32
N GLY A 161 0.91 18.70 7.74
CA GLY A 161 2.13 19.15 8.40
C GLY A 161 2.83 20.28 7.67
N VAL A 162 3.89 20.81 8.27
CA VAL A 162 4.77 21.83 7.69
C VAL A 162 6.14 21.20 7.49
N ASN A 163 6.62 21.26 6.26
CA ASN A 163 7.91 20.74 5.86
C ASN A 163 9.08 21.57 6.40
N ALA A 164 10.30 21.04 6.39
CA ALA A 164 11.52 21.67 6.96
C ALA A 164 11.85 23.03 6.33
N ASN A 165 11.25 23.30 5.17
CA ASN A 165 11.33 24.54 4.42
C ASN A 165 10.10 25.46 4.61
N GLY A 166 9.21 25.17 5.56
CA GLY A 166 8.05 26.00 5.91
C GLY A 166 6.78 25.78 5.07
N THR A 167 6.70 24.75 4.22
CA THR A 167 5.51 24.50 3.37
C THR A 167 4.51 23.53 3.98
N VAL A 168 3.21 23.81 3.92
CA VAL A 168 2.16 22.91 4.43
C VAL A 168 1.89 21.75 3.45
N HIS A 169 1.99 20.49 3.90
CA HIS A 169 1.65 19.23 3.20
C HIS A 169 0.39 18.62 3.81
N ALA A 170 -0.54 18.08 3.01
CA ALA A 170 -1.74 17.42 3.54
C ALA A 170 -2.19 16.20 2.71
N ILE A 171 -2.49 15.08 3.39
CA ILE A 171 -3.06 13.86 2.82
C ILE A 171 -4.49 13.73 3.35
N LEU A 172 -5.44 14.41 2.69
CA LEU A 172 -6.81 14.59 3.18
C LEU A 172 -7.72 13.36 2.97
N ASP A 173 -7.29 12.37 2.19
CA ASP A 173 -8.05 11.14 1.89
C ASP A 173 -8.03 10.12 3.04
N LYS A 174 -7.24 10.36 4.11
CA LYS A 174 -7.11 9.48 5.29
C LYS A 174 -7.64 10.05 6.60
N MET A 175 -8.41 11.15 6.58
CA MET A 175 -9.02 11.64 7.82
C MET A 175 -9.92 10.54 8.42
N PRO A 176 -9.58 9.97 9.59
CA PRO A 176 -10.38 8.92 10.20
C PRO A 176 -11.72 9.48 10.68
N GLY A 177 -12.77 8.66 10.60
CA GLY A 177 -13.97 8.70 11.45
C GLY A 177 -14.37 10.04 12.08
N LEU A 178 -14.98 10.90 11.26
CA LEU A 178 -16.26 11.62 11.39
C LEU A 178 -17.08 11.75 12.70
N ASP A 179 -16.74 11.19 13.87
CA ASP A 179 -17.57 11.32 15.08
C ASP A 179 -16.73 11.65 16.32
N GLY A 180 -16.56 12.95 16.62
CA GLY A 180 -16.01 13.37 17.91
C GLY A 180 -15.55 14.83 18.06
N LEU A 181 -15.31 15.58 16.98
CA LEU A 181 -14.74 16.94 17.04
C LEU A 181 -15.67 18.09 16.61
N GLY A 182 -16.93 17.82 16.26
CA GLY A 182 -17.85 18.83 15.70
C GLY A 182 -17.38 19.29 14.31
N ASP A 183 -17.49 20.59 14.00
CA ASP A 183 -17.17 21.16 12.67
C ASP A 183 -15.67 21.23 12.32
N TRP A 184 -14.77 20.69 13.16
CA TRP A 184 -13.33 20.95 13.10
C TRP A 184 -12.51 19.72 12.68
N ALA A 185 -11.76 19.84 11.58
CA ALA A 185 -10.69 18.91 11.20
C ALA A 185 -9.47 19.03 12.13
N PHE A 186 -9.25 20.24 12.67
CA PHE A 186 -8.26 20.55 13.69
C PHE A 186 -8.71 21.78 14.48
N SER A 187 -8.48 21.82 15.80
CA SER A 187 -8.69 23.05 16.57
C SER A 187 -7.77 23.08 17.80
N MET A 188 -7.09 24.20 17.99
CA MET A 188 -6.53 24.63 19.27
C MET A 188 -7.62 25.38 20.04
N ARG A 189 -7.96 24.91 21.24
CA ARG A 189 -9.02 25.50 22.06
C ARG A 189 -8.45 26.14 23.32
N GLY A 190 -9.01 27.30 23.68
CA GLY A 190 -8.79 27.96 24.95
C GLY A 190 -9.76 27.47 26.02
N LYS A 191 -9.80 28.17 27.16
CA LYS A 191 -10.73 27.89 28.26
C LYS A 191 -12.18 28.03 27.78
N ASN A 192 -13.07 27.14 28.24
CA ASN A 192 -14.48 27.05 27.83
C ASN A 192 -14.70 26.63 26.36
N ASP A 193 -13.80 25.82 25.79
CA ASP A 193 -13.91 25.27 24.43
C ASP A 193 -13.90 26.32 23.28
N VAL A 194 -13.47 27.55 23.54
CA VAL A 194 -13.32 28.57 22.50
C VAL A 194 -12.20 28.18 21.54
N VAL A 195 -12.49 28.04 20.25
CA VAL A 195 -11.46 27.76 19.24
C VAL A 195 -10.60 29.00 19.01
N LEU A 196 -9.32 28.91 19.36
CA LEU A 196 -8.31 29.97 19.21
C LEU A 196 -7.69 29.95 17.80
N PHE A 197 -7.50 28.76 17.26
CA PHE A 197 -7.03 28.51 15.91
C PHE A 197 -7.57 27.15 15.47
N GLY A 198 -7.98 26.98 14.24
CA GLY A 198 -8.46 25.68 13.78
C GLY A 198 -8.70 25.61 12.29
N ILE A 199 -8.77 24.40 11.77
CA ILE A 199 -9.18 24.11 10.40
C ILE A 199 -10.52 23.39 10.52
N ARG A 200 -11.55 23.95 9.90
CA ARG A 200 -12.87 23.31 9.82
C ARG A 200 -12.86 22.19 8.79
N TYR A 201 -13.79 21.23 8.90
CA TYR A 201 -13.96 20.17 7.88
C TYR A 201 -14.35 20.70 6.49
N ASP A 202 -14.91 21.90 6.42
CA ASP A 202 -15.17 22.63 5.16
C ASP A 202 -13.94 23.39 4.63
N GLY A 203 -12.77 23.22 5.28
CA GLY A 203 -11.48 23.73 4.83
C GLY A 203 -11.17 25.17 5.20
N TYR A 204 -12.02 25.84 5.97
CA TYR A 204 -11.76 27.20 6.44
C TYR A 204 -10.80 27.21 7.62
N VAL A 205 -9.78 28.07 7.55
CA VAL A 205 -8.93 28.37 8.70
C VAL A 205 -9.63 29.42 9.56
N HIS A 206 -9.80 29.08 10.83
CA HIS A 206 -10.27 29.98 11.86
C HIS A 206 -9.10 30.46 12.70
N ILE A 207 -9.06 31.76 12.94
CA ILE A 207 -8.13 32.41 13.86
C ILE A 207 -8.98 33.32 14.76
N HIS A 208 -8.91 33.12 16.06
CA HIS A 208 -9.72 33.88 17.00
C HIS A 208 -9.36 35.36 16.97
N GLY A 209 -10.36 36.20 16.70
CA GLY A 209 -10.18 37.65 16.52
C GLY A 209 -9.97 38.10 15.06
N ALA A 210 -9.88 37.20 14.08
CA ALA A 210 -9.82 37.56 12.66
C ALA A 210 -11.21 37.86 12.09
N LEU A 211 -11.32 38.89 11.25
CA LEU A 211 -12.59 39.41 10.71
C LEU A 211 -13.17 38.58 9.54
N SER A 212 -12.46 37.58 9.03
CA SER A 212 -12.91 36.73 7.91
C SER A 212 -12.33 35.32 7.98
N THR A 213 -13.13 34.31 7.64
CA THR A 213 -12.67 32.94 7.38
C THR A 213 -11.98 32.88 6.01
N ILE A 214 -10.68 32.63 5.99
CA ILE A 214 -9.89 32.53 4.76
C ILE A 214 -9.88 31.05 4.32
N PRO A 215 -10.28 30.71 3.07
CA PRO A 215 -10.16 29.35 2.57
C PRO A 215 -8.70 28.89 2.56
N LEU A 216 -8.45 27.67 3.02
CA LEU A 216 -7.09 27.13 3.10
C LEU A 216 -6.50 26.95 1.70
N ALA A 217 -5.35 27.58 1.44
CA ALA A 217 -4.49 27.27 0.31
C ALA A 217 -3.26 26.52 0.80
N PHE A 218 -2.84 25.49 0.08
CA PHE A 218 -1.69 24.66 0.44
C PHE A 218 -0.94 24.21 -0.82
N LEU A 219 0.23 23.58 -0.61
CA LEU A 219 1.06 23.06 -1.67
C LEU A 219 1.09 21.53 -1.56
N ASP A 220 0.99 20.83 -2.67
CA ASP A 220 1.15 19.39 -2.71
C ASP A 220 2.05 18.96 -3.88
N GLY A 221 2.78 17.86 -3.69
CA GLY A 221 3.76 17.34 -4.64
C GLY A 221 5.22 17.40 -4.18
N PRO A 222 6.12 16.73 -4.92
CA PRO A 222 7.54 16.62 -4.57
C PRO A 222 8.29 17.95 -4.71
N VAL A 223 9.48 18.03 -4.10
CA VAL A 223 10.40 19.16 -4.30
C VAL A 223 10.74 19.31 -5.79
N GLY A 224 10.66 20.54 -6.33
CA GLY A 224 10.84 20.79 -7.77
C GLY A 224 9.56 20.60 -8.60
N GLY A 225 8.47 20.22 -7.95
CA GLY A 225 7.15 20.08 -8.54
C GLY A 225 6.08 20.18 -7.46
N LYS A 226 5.93 21.35 -6.85
CA LYS A 226 4.82 21.66 -5.93
C LYS A 226 3.69 22.38 -6.66
N ASP A 227 2.48 21.83 -6.60
CA ASP A 227 1.26 22.41 -7.15
C ASP A 227 0.47 23.13 -6.06
N VAL A 228 -0.23 24.20 -6.42
CA VAL A 228 -1.08 24.98 -5.53
C VAL A 228 -2.46 24.33 -5.48
N PHE A 229 -2.96 24.12 -4.27
CA PHE A 229 -4.31 23.65 -4.00
C PHE A 229 -5.06 24.65 -3.11
N VAL A 230 -6.38 24.66 -3.25
CA VAL A 230 -7.28 25.40 -2.36
C VAL A 230 -8.43 24.51 -1.93
N LEU A 231 -8.86 24.64 -0.67
CA LEU A 231 -10.05 23.96 -0.19
C LEU A 231 -11.29 24.81 -0.49
N VAL A 232 -12.21 24.25 -1.28
CA VAL A 232 -13.50 24.88 -1.59
C VAL A 232 -14.60 23.93 -1.15
N GLY A 233 -15.34 24.32 -0.11
CA GLY A 233 -16.39 23.46 0.46
C GLY A 233 -15.88 22.15 1.05
N GLY A 234 -14.65 22.14 1.59
CA GLY A 234 -13.99 20.96 2.15
C GLY A 234 -13.25 20.09 1.14
N GLU A 235 -13.42 20.31 -0.16
CA GLU A 235 -12.77 19.52 -1.21
C GLU A 235 -11.50 20.21 -1.74
N PRO A 236 -10.42 19.46 -2.04
CA PRO A 236 -9.20 20.03 -2.62
C PRO A 236 -9.34 20.28 -4.13
N TYR A 237 -9.29 21.55 -4.52
CA TYR A 237 -9.23 21.98 -5.90
C TYR A 237 -7.80 22.36 -6.29
N GLN A 238 -7.31 21.78 -7.37
CA GLN A 238 -5.98 22.05 -7.90
C GLN A 238 -5.98 23.34 -8.73
N VAL A 239 -5.05 24.25 -8.46
CA VAL A 239 -4.94 25.56 -9.11
C VAL A 239 -3.81 25.58 -10.13
N THR A 240 -2.69 24.90 -9.84
CA THR A 240 -1.57 24.76 -10.78
C THR A 240 -1.25 23.29 -11.01
N SER A 241 -0.65 23.00 -12.17
CA SER A 241 -0.23 21.64 -12.56
C SER A 241 1.20 21.59 -13.11
N THR A 242 1.87 22.75 -13.14
CA THR A 242 3.25 22.93 -13.60
C THR A 242 4.02 23.85 -12.66
N GLY A 243 5.36 23.81 -12.79
CA GLY A 243 6.28 24.61 -12.00
C GLY A 243 6.53 24.07 -10.59
N ASP A 244 7.40 24.77 -9.87
CA ASP A 244 7.68 24.55 -8.45
C ASP A 244 7.17 25.78 -7.68
N ASN A 245 5.99 25.65 -7.08
CA ASN A 245 5.28 26.75 -6.44
C ASN A 245 5.57 26.81 -4.92
N PHE A 246 5.67 28.02 -4.36
CA PHE A 246 5.96 28.27 -2.95
C PHE A 246 5.32 29.56 -2.44
N SER A 247 5.36 29.78 -1.11
CA SER A 247 4.80 30.97 -0.46
C SER A 247 3.33 31.24 -0.82
N VAL A 248 2.49 30.19 -0.74
CA VAL A 248 1.06 30.28 -1.04
C VAL A 248 0.33 31.08 0.04
N MET A 249 -0.52 32.02 -0.39
CA MET A 249 -1.38 32.82 0.47
C MET A 249 -2.74 33.03 -0.18
N SER A 250 -3.80 32.74 0.55
CA SER A 250 -5.18 33.01 0.13
C SER A 250 -5.67 34.36 0.65
N THR A 251 -6.45 35.05 -0.19
CA THR A 251 -7.41 36.08 0.25
C THR A 251 -8.83 35.55 0.03
N SER A 252 -9.86 36.39 0.11
CA SER A 252 -11.27 35.94 0.01
C SER A 252 -11.63 35.20 -1.29
N ASP A 253 -10.98 35.54 -2.41
CA ASP A 253 -11.36 35.12 -3.76
C ASP A 253 -10.18 34.73 -4.67
N VAL A 254 -8.95 34.99 -4.24
CA VAL A 254 -7.74 34.68 -5.02
C VAL A 254 -6.69 33.98 -4.16
N VAL A 255 -5.90 33.12 -4.80
CA VAL A 255 -4.66 32.57 -4.26
C VAL A 255 -3.47 33.26 -4.91
N ASN A 256 -2.57 33.78 -4.08
CA ASN A 256 -1.30 34.33 -4.50
C ASN A 256 -0.19 33.32 -4.16
N TYR A 257 0.77 33.17 -5.05
CA TYR A 257 1.88 32.24 -4.87
C TYR A 257 3.10 32.71 -5.65
N ILE A 258 4.27 32.22 -5.30
CA ILE A 258 5.49 32.40 -6.09
C ILE A 258 5.70 31.13 -6.89
N SER A 259 5.93 31.27 -8.19
CA SER A 259 6.18 30.15 -9.09
C SER A 259 7.60 30.21 -9.62
N ARG A 260 8.26 29.06 -9.67
CA ARG A 260 9.52 28.85 -10.38
C ARG A 260 9.23 28.05 -11.65
N GLU A 261 8.82 28.75 -12.70
CA GLU A 261 8.57 28.20 -14.05
C GLU A 261 9.29 29.10 -15.07
N GLY A 262 10.44 28.65 -15.58
CA GLY A 262 11.33 29.46 -16.44
C GLY A 262 12.05 30.63 -15.74
N GLY A 263 11.49 31.15 -14.63
CA GLY A 263 12.04 32.16 -13.73
C GLY A 263 11.18 32.29 -12.46
N ILE A 264 11.67 32.98 -11.42
CA ILE A 264 10.91 33.21 -10.18
C ILE A 264 10.00 34.42 -10.39
N SER A 265 8.70 34.22 -10.21
CA SER A 265 7.72 35.31 -10.32
C SER A 265 6.53 35.12 -9.38
N GLN A 266 5.95 36.23 -8.93
CA GLN A 266 4.69 36.22 -8.20
C GLN A 266 3.53 36.01 -9.19
N LYS A 267 2.61 35.12 -8.83
CA LYS A 267 1.42 34.75 -9.59
C LYS A 267 0.19 34.88 -8.70
N SER A 268 -0.96 35.03 -9.35
CA SER A 268 -2.28 35.05 -8.70
C SER A 268 -3.26 34.28 -9.57
N ALA A 269 -4.20 33.57 -8.92
CA ALA A 269 -5.27 32.86 -9.60
C ALA A 269 -6.57 32.95 -8.78
N PRO A 270 -7.74 33.07 -9.44
CA PRO A 270 -9.02 33.03 -8.75
C PRO A 270 -9.28 31.63 -8.17
N PHE A 271 -10.10 31.55 -7.12
CA PHE A 271 -10.53 30.26 -6.62
C PHE A 271 -11.39 29.50 -7.64
N PRO A 272 -11.18 28.18 -7.80
CA PRO A 272 -12.03 27.35 -8.64
C PRO A 272 -13.47 27.35 -8.13
N MET A 273 -14.42 27.30 -9.06
CA MET A 273 -15.83 27.13 -8.72
C MET A 273 -16.11 25.66 -8.35
N PRO A 274 -16.98 25.38 -7.35
CA PRO A 274 -17.42 24.02 -7.06
C PRO A 274 -17.93 23.29 -8.31
N GLY A 275 -17.46 22.05 -8.51
CA GLY A 275 -17.83 21.22 -9.67
C GLY A 275 -17.20 21.65 -11.00
N SER A 276 -16.31 22.64 -11.01
CA SER A 276 -15.57 23.03 -12.23
C SER A 276 -14.45 22.06 -12.56
N VAL A 277 -14.12 21.95 -13.84
CA VAL A 277 -12.86 21.35 -14.31
C VAL A 277 -11.76 22.41 -14.23
N ALA A 278 -10.56 22.02 -13.82
CA ALA A 278 -9.42 22.93 -13.70
C ALA A 278 -9.15 23.62 -15.05
N SER A 279 -8.92 24.94 -15.02
CA SER A 279 -8.76 25.75 -16.24
C SER A 279 -7.54 25.36 -17.09
N PHE A 280 -6.52 24.77 -16.47
CA PHE A 280 -5.33 24.25 -17.15
C PHE A 280 -5.59 22.91 -17.86
N VAL A 281 -6.65 22.16 -17.51
CA VAL A 281 -6.99 20.89 -18.17
C VAL A 281 -7.53 21.19 -19.56
N LYS A 282 -6.86 20.63 -20.57
CA LYS A 282 -7.24 20.69 -21.99
C LYS A 282 -7.58 19.32 -22.57
N ASN A 283 -7.11 18.26 -21.93
CA ASN A 283 -7.30 16.89 -22.37
C ASN A 283 -7.78 16.02 -21.20
N LEU A 284 -8.77 15.16 -21.44
CA LEU A 284 -9.20 14.13 -20.50
C LEU A 284 -8.73 12.77 -20.99
N VAL A 285 -8.07 12.04 -20.09
CA VAL A 285 -7.81 10.60 -20.25
C VAL A 285 -8.87 9.84 -19.45
N HIS A 286 -9.67 9.02 -20.12
CA HIS A 286 -10.64 8.17 -19.46
C HIS A 286 -10.00 6.84 -19.09
N VAL A 287 -9.86 6.59 -17.78
CA VAL A 287 -9.40 5.33 -17.20
C VAL A 287 -10.62 4.47 -16.88
N LEU A 288 -10.74 3.35 -17.59
CA LEU A 288 -11.89 2.43 -17.51
C LEU A 288 -11.50 1.18 -16.72
N GLY A 289 -12.07 1.00 -15.52
CA GLY A 289 -12.03 -0.26 -14.78
C GLY A 289 -12.99 -1.30 -15.36
N TYR A 290 -12.53 -2.53 -15.54
CA TYR A 290 -13.32 -3.62 -16.09
C TYR A 290 -12.88 -4.98 -15.56
N GLY A 291 -13.77 -5.96 -15.60
CA GLY A 291 -13.51 -7.28 -15.02
C GLY A 291 -14.60 -7.74 -14.06
N GLN A 292 -14.19 -8.47 -13.01
CA GLN A 292 -15.11 -9.10 -12.06
C GLN A 292 -15.10 -8.45 -10.66
N SER A 293 -15.34 -9.22 -9.60
CA SER A 293 -15.50 -8.72 -8.23
C SER A 293 -14.30 -7.90 -7.75
N LEU A 294 -13.07 -8.30 -8.08
CA LEU A 294 -11.86 -7.56 -7.71
C LEU A 294 -11.73 -6.22 -8.46
N SER A 295 -12.10 -6.15 -9.75
CA SER A 295 -12.13 -4.85 -10.46
C SER A 295 -13.17 -3.89 -9.85
N MET A 296 -14.21 -4.47 -9.23
CA MET A 296 -15.31 -3.73 -8.60
C MET A 296 -15.13 -3.55 -7.09
N GLY A 297 -13.97 -3.91 -6.53
CA GLY A 297 -13.67 -3.69 -5.11
C GLY A 297 -14.58 -4.47 -4.17
N ASP A 298 -15.10 -5.64 -4.58
CA ASP A 298 -16.10 -6.37 -3.82
C ASP A 298 -15.63 -6.67 -2.39
N THR A 299 -16.55 -6.59 -1.44
CA THR A 299 -16.32 -6.75 0.02
C THR A 299 -15.35 -5.75 0.67
N SER A 300 -14.82 -4.77 -0.06
CA SER A 300 -13.92 -3.77 0.52
C SER A 300 -14.64 -2.64 1.23
N THR A 301 -13.95 -2.09 2.24
CA THR A 301 -14.33 -0.81 2.83
C THR A 301 -13.84 0.34 1.95
N VAL A 302 -14.66 1.37 1.82
CA VAL A 302 -14.30 2.63 1.16
C VAL A 302 -13.15 3.30 1.90
N VAL A 303 -12.06 3.58 1.17
CA VAL A 303 -10.87 4.30 1.69
C VAL A 303 -10.87 5.74 1.17
N THR A 304 -11.05 5.94 -0.14
CA THR A 304 -10.97 7.25 -0.80
C THR A 304 -12.28 8.02 -0.68
N LYS A 305 -12.51 8.65 0.48
CA LYS A 305 -13.75 9.39 0.80
C LYS A 305 -13.73 10.87 0.41
N GLN A 306 -12.53 11.41 0.19
CA GLN A 306 -12.30 12.79 -0.25
C GLN A 306 -11.65 12.75 -1.63
N PRO A 307 -12.05 13.64 -2.55
CA PRO A 307 -11.47 13.64 -3.88
C PRO A 307 -9.99 14.04 -3.80
N PRO A 308 -9.06 13.32 -4.43
CA PRO A 308 -7.65 13.69 -4.38
C PRO A 308 -7.36 15.02 -5.09
N ALA A 309 -8.09 15.34 -6.15
CA ALA A 309 -8.10 16.64 -6.81
C ALA A 309 -9.45 16.85 -7.51
N ALA A 310 -10.36 17.58 -6.87
CA ALA A 310 -11.78 17.65 -7.21
C ALA A 310 -12.09 18.13 -8.63
N ASN A 311 -11.21 18.95 -9.20
CA ASN A 311 -11.35 19.54 -10.54
C ASN A 311 -10.41 18.94 -11.60
N ARG A 312 -9.59 17.94 -11.24
CA ARG A 312 -8.65 17.28 -12.17
C ARG A 312 -8.89 15.78 -12.28
N LEU A 313 -9.29 15.14 -11.19
CA LEU A 313 -9.68 13.73 -11.14
C LEU A 313 -11.19 13.64 -10.99
N LEU A 314 -11.83 13.25 -12.07
CA LEU A 314 -13.28 13.24 -12.22
C LEU A 314 -13.80 11.82 -12.31
N THR A 315 -15.07 11.65 -12.01
CA THR A 315 -15.84 10.43 -12.27
C THR A 315 -17.14 10.80 -12.99
N ILE A 316 -17.77 9.79 -13.58
CA ILE A 316 -19.11 9.90 -14.14
C ILE A 316 -20.16 10.28 -13.07
N GLN A 317 -21.31 10.80 -13.50
CA GLN A 317 -22.36 11.34 -12.62
C GLN A 317 -22.86 10.35 -11.56
N ASP A 318 -23.01 9.07 -11.89
CA ASP A 318 -23.43 8.06 -10.89
C ASP A 318 -22.32 7.80 -9.85
N GLY A 319 -21.06 8.10 -10.16
CA GLY A 319 -19.87 7.76 -9.38
C GLY A 319 -19.02 6.71 -10.09
N VAL A 320 -17.88 6.33 -9.50
CA VAL A 320 -16.88 5.51 -10.22
C VAL A 320 -17.46 4.17 -10.65
N ARG A 321 -18.43 3.62 -9.92
CA ARG A 321 -19.15 2.40 -10.28
C ARG A 321 -20.64 2.57 -10.09
N LEU A 322 -21.42 1.80 -10.85
CA LEU A 322 -22.85 1.65 -10.61
C LEU A 322 -23.10 0.96 -9.27
N THR A 323 -24.03 1.50 -8.47
CA THR A 323 -24.48 0.85 -7.24
C THR A 323 -25.21 -0.45 -7.56
N ASP A 324 -26.13 -0.39 -8.53
CA ASP A 324 -26.73 -1.59 -9.10
C ASP A 324 -25.98 -1.96 -10.37
N GLN A 325 -25.04 -2.90 -10.22
CA GLN A 325 -24.22 -3.40 -11.31
C GLN A 325 -25.04 -4.10 -12.41
N GLU A 326 -26.33 -4.42 -12.18
CA GLU A 326 -27.20 -5.00 -13.21
C GLU A 326 -27.93 -3.95 -14.06
N LYS A 327 -27.86 -2.66 -13.71
CA LYS A 327 -28.48 -1.61 -14.51
C LYS A 327 -27.80 -1.42 -15.85
N VAL A 328 -28.60 -0.99 -16.83
CA VAL A 328 -28.11 -0.43 -18.08
C VAL A 328 -27.66 1.00 -17.78
N LEU A 329 -26.42 1.32 -18.15
CA LEU A 329 -25.89 2.67 -18.01
C LEU A 329 -26.57 3.59 -19.03
N THR A 330 -27.07 4.75 -18.57
CA THR A 330 -27.68 5.77 -19.43
C THR A 330 -26.79 7.02 -19.50
N ASN A 331 -27.03 7.89 -20.48
CA ASN A 331 -26.29 9.14 -20.61
C ASN A 331 -26.35 10.01 -19.33
N ASP A 332 -27.52 10.11 -18.71
CA ASP A 332 -27.73 10.92 -17.49
C ASP A 332 -27.02 10.34 -16.25
N MET A 333 -26.61 9.07 -16.31
CA MET A 333 -25.74 8.46 -15.30
C MET A 333 -24.26 8.74 -15.58
N VAL A 334 -23.92 9.21 -16.78
CA VAL A 334 -22.55 9.54 -17.16
C VAL A 334 -22.22 11.00 -16.90
N VAL A 335 -23.16 11.91 -17.21
CA VAL A 335 -22.94 13.36 -17.23
C VAL A 335 -23.88 14.10 -16.27
N PRO A 336 -23.49 15.28 -15.73
CA PRO A 336 -22.16 15.89 -15.82
C PRO A 336 -21.11 15.09 -15.04
N PHE A 337 -19.83 15.37 -15.28
CA PHE A 337 -18.77 14.80 -14.45
C PHE A 337 -18.78 15.41 -13.05
N LYS A 338 -18.28 14.66 -12.07
CA LYS A 338 -18.14 15.11 -10.67
C LYS A 338 -16.78 14.71 -10.09
N PRO A 339 -16.36 15.29 -8.95
CA PRO A 339 -15.13 14.90 -8.26
C PRO A 339 -15.05 13.39 -8.01
N MET A 340 -13.89 12.78 -8.29
CA MET A 340 -13.69 11.34 -8.11
C MET A 340 -13.54 10.98 -6.62
N VAL A 341 -14.47 10.17 -6.13
CA VAL A 341 -14.39 9.48 -4.84
C VAL A 341 -14.87 8.04 -4.99
N SER A 342 -14.46 7.17 -4.06
CA SER A 342 -15.05 5.85 -3.93
C SER A 342 -16.50 5.96 -3.46
N LYS A 343 -17.37 5.08 -3.96
CA LYS A 343 -18.83 5.15 -3.74
C LYS A 343 -19.31 4.08 -2.76
N ASP A 344 -19.48 2.84 -3.22
CA ASP A 344 -19.97 1.75 -2.35
C ASP A 344 -18.82 0.90 -1.77
N SER A 345 -17.68 0.87 -2.46
CA SER A 345 -16.51 0.09 -2.10
C SER A 345 -15.25 0.74 -2.69
N GLU A 346 -14.08 0.38 -2.17
CA GLU A 346 -12.81 0.84 -2.73
C GLU A 346 -12.46 0.03 -3.98
N VAL A 347 -12.53 0.66 -5.14
CA VAL A 347 -12.18 0.03 -6.41
C VAL A 347 -10.73 0.38 -6.80
N PRO A 348 -9.93 -0.56 -7.34
CA PRO A 348 -8.52 -0.32 -7.67
C PRO A 348 -8.30 0.91 -8.55
N VAL A 349 -9.18 1.14 -9.52
CA VAL A 349 -9.05 2.21 -10.51
C VAL A 349 -9.10 3.63 -9.89
N VAL A 350 -9.71 3.79 -8.71
CA VAL A 350 -9.69 5.05 -7.95
C VAL A 350 -8.27 5.38 -7.52
N GLN A 351 -7.58 4.43 -6.89
CA GLN A 351 -6.22 4.67 -6.42
C GLN A 351 -5.17 4.59 -7.53
N LEU A 352 -5.46 3.88 -8.62
CA LEU A 352 -4.72 4.03 -9.87
C LEU A 352 -4.71 5.50 -10.31
N SER A 353 -5.89 6.10 -10.44
CA SER A 353 -6.07 7.47 -10.93
C SER A 353 -5.49 8.51 -9.95
N ALA A 354 -5.69 8.29 -8.64
CA ALA A 354 -5.15 9.16 -7.60
C ALA A 354 -3.61 9.12 -7.58
N GLN A 355 -3.01 7.93 -7.68
CA GLN A 355 -1.56 7.77 -7.70
C GLN A 355 -0.93 8.41 -8.94
N LEU A 356 -1.56 8.30 -10.12
CA LEU A 356 -1.09 9.00 -11.34
C LEU A 356 -0.98 10.52 -11.15
N ASN A 357 -1.94 11.12 -10.43
CA ASN A 357 -1.88 12.56 -10.12
C ASN A 357 -0.77 12.89 -9.13
N ARG A 358 -0.70 12.14 -8.02
CA ARG A 358 0.26 12.38 -6.93
C ARG A 358 1.71 12.25 -7.36
N THR A 359 2.00 11.27 -8.22
CA THR A 359 3.36 11.07 -8.75
C THR A 359 3.69 11.98 -9.93
N ARG A 360 2.81 12.93 -10.28
CA ARG A 360 2.92 13.78 -11.48
C ARG A 360 3.17 12.98 -12.76
N SER A 361 2.58 11.79 -12.85
CA SER A 361 2.63 10.98 -14.07
C SER A 361 1.79 11.58 -15.21
N LEU A 362 0.90 12.52 -14.90
CA LEU A 362 0.08 13.23 -15.87
C LEU A 362 0.76 14.51 -16.34
N ARG A 363 0.75 14.75 -17.65
CA ARG A 363 1.08 16.06 -18.21
C ARG A 363 0.21 17.16 -17.57
N GLY A 364 0.77 18.36 -17.45
CA GLY A 364 0.12 19.48 -16.75
C GLY A 364 -1.26 19.85 -17.31
N ASP A 365 -1.50 19.63 -18.59
CA ASP A 365 -2.75 19.93 -19.28
C ASP A 365 -3.75 18.75 -19.31
N VAL A 366 -3.45 17.66 -18.60
CA VAL A 366 -4.26 16.44 -18.58
C VAL A 366 -5.00 16.28 -17.25
N GLY A 367 -6.31 16.02 -17.33
CA GLY A 367 -7.13 15.49 -16.24
C GLY A 367 -7.54 14.05 -16.50
N LEU A 368 -8.05 13.37 -15.48
CA LEU A 368 -8.58 12.01 -15.60
C LEU A 368 -10.09 11.99 -15.44
N LEU A 369 -10.74 11.16 -16.23
CA LEU A 369 -12.08 10.67 -15.96
C LEU A 369 -11.95 9.19 -15.58
N THR A 370 -12.57 8.78 -14.48
CA THR A 370 -12.44 7.43 -13.95
C THR A 370 -13.81 6.79 -13.79
N SER A 371 -13.97 5.58 -14.33
CA SER A 371 -15.20 4.81 -14.18
C SER A 371 -14.92 3.32 -14.25
N ALA A 372 -15.83 2.49 -13.74
CA ALA A 372 -15.72 1.05 -13.64
C ALA A 372 -17.03 0.37 -14.06
N HIS A 373 -16.92 -0.57 -14.99
CA HIS A 373 -18.06 -1.20 -15.68
C HIS A 373 -18.07 -2.73 -15.56
N GLY A 374 -17.26 -3.28 -14.66
CA GLY A 374 -17.20 -4.72 -14.40
C GLY A 374 -18.43 -5.26 -13.67
N ARG A 375 -18.44 -6.58 -13.44
CA ARG A 375 -19.51 -7.26 -12.71
C ARG A 375 -18.99 -8.39 -11.83
N ASN A 376 -19.37 -8.37 -10.55
CA ASN A 376 -18.97 -9.39 -9.59
C ASN A 376 -19.28 -10.83 -10.07
N GLY A 377 -18.34 -11.74 -9.84
CA GLY A 377 -18.51 -13.18 -10.06
C GLY A 377 -18.66 -13.62 -11.52
N ARG A 378 -18.30 -12.78 -12.50
CA ARG A 378 -18.46 -13.10 -13.93
C ARG A 378 -17.18 -13.65 -14.56
N ALA A 379 -17.36 -14.70 -15.34
CA ALA A 379 -16.36 -15.22 -16.28
C ALA A 379 -16.14 -14.24 -17.44
N ILE A 380 -15.00 -14.33 -18.13
CA ILE A 380 -14.65 -13.48 -19.28
C ILE A 380 -15.72 -13.49 -20.37
N ALA A 381 -16.37 -14.63 -20.61
CA ALA A 381 -17.45 -14.75 -21.59
C ALA A 381 -18.66 -13.85 -21.28
N SER A 382 -18.95 -13.60 -20.00
CA SER A 382 -20.05 -12.72 -19.58
C SER A 382 -19.71 -11.22 -19.65
N LEU A 383 -18.45 -10.89 -19.92
CA LEU A 383 -17.91 -9.53 -20.04
C LEU A 383 -17.44 -9.23 -21.49
N SER A 384 -17.64 -10.18 -22.41
CA SER A 384 -17.22 -10.05 -23.80
C SER A 384 -18.24 -9.28 -24.64
N LYS A 385 -17.87 -8.96 -25.89
CA LYS A 385 -18.73 -8.24 -26.84
C LYS A 385 -20.12 -8.87 -26.98
N GLY A 386 -21.15 -8.02 -27.11
CA GLY A 386 -22.55 -8.44 -27.17
C GLY A 386 -23.21 -8.65 -25.79
N THR A 387 -22.47 -8.49 -24.69
CA THR A 387 -23.03 -8.52 -23.33
C THR A 387 -23.43 -7.13 -22.84
N LYS A 388 -24.30 -7.09 -21.82
CA LYS A 388 -24.75 -5.84 -21.19
C LYS A 388 -23.60 -5.03 -20.60
N TYR A 389 -22.68 -5.68 -19.89
CA TYR A 389 -21.59 -4.98 -19.20
C TYR A 389 -20.59 -4.39 -20.20
N TYR A 390 -20.34 -5.10 -21.30
CA TYR A 390 -19.56 -4.58 -22.43
C TYR A 390 -20.24 -3.35 -23.04
N GLN A 391 -21.56 -3.42 -23.26
CA GLN A 391 -22.33 -2.28 -23.77
C GLN A 391 -22.33 -1.09 -22.81
N ASN A 392 -22.40 -1.32 -21.49
CA ASN A 392 -22.30 -0.26 -20.49
C ASN A 392 -20.97 0.49 -20.57
N LEU A 393 -19.85 -0.23 -20.75
CA LEU A 393 -18.54 0.37 -20.95
C LEU A 393 -18.53 1.26 -22.20
N LEU A 394 -19.05 0.77 -23.34
CA LEU A 394 -19.13 1.57 -24.56
C LEU A 394 -20.04 2.81 -24.40
N THR A 395 -21.17 2.68 -23.69
CA THR A 395 -22.05 3.81 -23.39
C THR A 395 -21.34 4.88 -22.56
N ALA A 396 -20.50 4.48 -21.59
CA ALA A 396 -19.71 5.40 -20.80
C ALA A 396 -18.70 6.15 -21.68
N VAL A 397 -17.99 5.44 -22.56
CA VAL A 397 -17.02 6.04 -23.48
C VAL A 397 -17.69 7.03 -24.43
N ALA A 398 -18.82 6.66 -25.02
CA ALA A 398 -19.56 7.52 -25.95
C ALA A 398 -20.09 8.80 -25.27
N SER A 399 -20.74 8.64 -24.11
CA SER A 399 -21.32 9.76 -23.37
C SER A 399 -20.22 10.67 -22.81
N ALA A 400 -19.13 10.11 -22.30
CA ALA A 400 -17.98 10.87 -21.82
C ALA A 400 -17.27 11.65 -22.92
N LYS A 401 -17.08 11.07 -24.10
CA LYS A 401 -16.54 11.79 -25.26
C LYS A 401 -17.43 12.97 -25.64
N ALA A 402 -18.74 12.76 -25.71
CA ALA A 402 -19.68 13.81 -26.07
C ALA A 402 -19.61 14.98 -25.08
N GLU A 403 -19.52 14.68 -23.78
CA GLU A 403 -19.39 15.69 -22.74
C GLU A 403 -18.03 16.40 -22.77
N ALA A 404 -16.93 15.67 -22.95
CA ALA A 404 -15.61 16.28 -23.12
C ALA A 404 -15.60 17.25 -24.31
N THR A 405 -16.22 16.86 -25.43
CA THR A 405 -16.38 17.72 -26.62
C THR A 405 -17.21 18.97 -26.29
N ARG A 406 -18.33 18.81 -25.57
CA ARG A 406 -19.17 19.94 -25.13
C ARG A 406 -18.41 20.92 -24.23
N LEU A 407 -17.50 20.41 -23.40
CA LEU A 407 -16.62 21.18 -22.52
C LEU A 407 -15.39 21.76 -23.25
N GLY A 408 -15.19 21.45 -24.53
CA GLY A 408 -14.02 21.89 -25.31
C GLY A 408 -12.71 21.19 -24.92
N LEU A 409 -12.80 19.98 -24.37
CA LEU A 409 -11.66 19.16 -23.94
C LEU A 409 -11.35 18.07 -24.98
N GLY A 410 -10.07 17.77 -25.19
CA GLY A 410 -9.65 16.54 -25.85
C GLY A 410 -10.06 15.31 -25.04
N TYR A 411 -10.27 14.17 -25.70
CA TYR A 411 -10.71 12.93 -25.06
C TYR A 411 -9.87 11.75 -25.56
N ARG A 412 -9.29 10.98 -24.64
CA ARG A 412 -8.44 9.83 -24.94
C ARG A 412 -8.77 8.64 -24.05
N VAL A 413 -8.58 7.43 -24.59
CA VAL A 413 -8.67 6.16 -23.85
C VAL A 413 -7.44 5.32 -24.22
N PRO A 414 -6.37 5.33 -23.42
CA PRO A 414 -5.14 4.60 -23.75
C PRO A 414 -5.20 3.11 -23.38
N PHE A 415 -6.01 2.76 -22.36
CA PHE A 415 -6.17 1.40 -21.91
C PHE A 415 -7.51 1.18 -21.20
N VAL A 416 -7.88 -0.09 -21.06
CA VAL A 416 -8.89 -0.59 -20.12
C VAL A 416 -8.17 -1.39 -19.03
N ASP A 417 -8.42 -1.03 -17.78
CA ASP A 417 -7.88 -1.69 -16.60
C ASP A 417 -8.69 -2.96 -16.29
N TRP A 418 -8.12 -4.13 -16.61
CA TRP A 418 -8.77 -5.44 -16.60
C TRP A 418 -8.32 -6.29 -15.40
N ILE A 419 -9.22 -6.49 -14.44
CA ILE A 419 -8.96 -7.35 -13.27
C ILE A 419 -9.99 -8.47 -13.25
N GLN A 420 -9.60 -9.62 -13.80
CA GLN A 420 -10.46 -10.78 -13.94
C GLN A 420 -9.64 -12.05 -14.14
N GLY A 421 -10.21 -13.19 -13.78
CA GLY A 421 -9.73 -14.52 -14.14
C GLY A 421 -10.11 -15.57 -13.11
N GLU A 422 -10.49 -15.15 -11.90
CA GLU A 422 -10.80 -16.06 -10.80
C GLU A 422 -12.03 -16.94 -11.10
N ALA A 423 -13.05 -16.37 -11.77
CA ALA A 423 -14.21 -17.13 -12.23
C ALA A 423 -13.88 -18.16 -13.32
N ASP A 424 -12.74 -17.99 -13.99
CA ASP A 424 -12.23 -18.87 -15.04
C ASP A 424 -11.01 -19.70 -14.57
N SER A 425 -10.75 -19.76 -13.26
CA SER A 425 -9.55 -20.38 -12.65
C SER A 425 -9.26 -21.82 -13.09
N ARG A 426 -10.26 -22.54 -13.58
CA ARG A 426 -10.15 -23.93 -14.09
C ARG A 426 -9.88 -24.03 -15.59
N MET A 427 -9.81 -22.92 -16.31
CA MET A 427 -9.46 -22.93 -17.72
C MET A 427 -8.00 -23.30 -17.92
N THR A 428 -7.71 -24.03 -19.00
CA THR A 428 -6.34 -24.19 -19.49
C THR A 428 -5.80 -22.87 -20.04
N LEU A 429 -4.48 -22.81 -20.26
CA LEU A 429 -3.80 -21.60 -20.76
C LEU A 429 -4.45 -21.09 -22.05
N GLN A 430 -4.64 -21.94 -23.06
CA GLN A 430 -5.19 -21.51 -24.35
C GLN A 430 -6.68 -21.16 -24.26
N GLN A 431 -7.44 -21.82 -23.37
CA GLN A 431 -8.86 -21.53 -23.16
C GLN A 431 -9.10 -20.14 -22.56
N TYR A 432 -8.15 -19.61 -21.78
CA TYR A 432 -8.22 -18.24 -21.26
C TYR A 432 -7.54 -17.22 -22.18
N LEU A 433 -6.37 -17.55 -22.74
CA LEU A 433 -5.61 -16.64 -23.61
C LEU A 433 -6.40 -16.21 -24.86
N THR A 434 -7.12 -17.15 -25.49
CA THR A 434 -7.91 -16.88 -26.71
C THR A 434 -8.99 -15.82 -26.47
N PRO A 435 -9.92 -15.96 -25.49
CA PRO A 435 -10.93 -14.95 -25.23
C PRO A 435 -10.34 -13.65 -24.66
N LEU A 436 -9.20 -13.68 -23.94
CA LEU A 436 -8.53 -12.44 -23.48
C LEU A 436 -8.06 -11.58 -24.66
N LEU A 437 -7.39 -12.19 -25.65
CA LEU A 437 -6.94 -11.49 -26.85
C LEU A 437 -8.13 -11.03 -27.72
N GLN A 438 -9.20 -11.83 -27.79
CA GLN A 438 -10.42 -11.43 -28.49
C GLN A 438 -11.08 -10.22 -27.81
N LEU A 439 -11.22 -10.24 -26.48
CA LEU A 439 -11.77 -9.14 -25.70
C LEU A 439 -10.96 -7.85 -25.92
N GLN A 440 -9.62 -7.93 -25.87
CA GLN A 440 -8.76 -6.78 -26.15
C GLN A 440 -9.00 -6.23 -27.56
N SER A 441 -9.03 -7.10 -28.57
CA SER A 441 -9.24 -6.69 -29.97
C SER A 441 -10.60 -6.03 -30.18
N ASP A 442 -11.64 -6.56 -29.53
CA ASP A 442 -13.00 -6.02 -29.61
C ASP A 442 -13.09 -4.65 -28.95
N LEU A 443 -12.57 -4.51 -27.71
CA LEU A 443 -12.54 -3.23 -26.99
C LEU A 443 -11.74 -2.17 -27.76
N ASP A 444 -10.57 -2.53 -28.29
CA ASP A 444 -9.76 -1.62 -29.09
C ASP A 444 -10.51 -1.11 -30.32
N ALA A 445 -11.10 -2.02 -31.11
CA ALA A 445 -11.85 -1.65 -32.30
C ALA A 445 -13.06 -0.74 -31.97
N ASP A 446 -13.88 -1.12 -31.00
CA ASP A 446 -15.11 -0.40 -30.69
C ASP A 446 -14.83 0.94 -29.99
N ILE A 447 -13.84 1.01 -29.10
CA ILE A 447 -13.46 2.26 -28.44
C ILE A 447 -12.79 3.22 -29.43
N ARG A 448 -11.91 2.75 -30.33
CA ARG A 448 -11.33 3.58 -31.40
C ARG A 448 -12.40 4.17 -32.31
N ALA A 449 -13.40 3.37 -32.69
CA ALA A 449 -14.54 3.86 -33.46
C ALA A 449 -15.30 4.98 -32.73
N ILE A 450 -15.44 4.90 -31.40
CA ILE A 450 -16.11 5.95 -30.61
C ILE A 450 -15.20 7.18 -30.44
N LYS A 451 -13.94 7.01 -30.01
CA LYS A 451 -13.01 8.14 -29.74
C LYS A 451 -12.52 8.84 -31.00
N GLY A 452 -12.61 8.18 -32.16
CA GLY A 452 -12.39 8.81 -33.47
C GLY A 452 -10.93 9.11 -33.77
N ASP A 453 -10.01 8.33 -33.18
CA ASP A 453 -8.59 8.39 -33.44
C ASP A 453 -8.01 6.96 -33.50
N ASP A 454 -6.81 6.84 -34.08
CA ASP A 454 -6.15 5.54 -34.33
C ASP A 454 -5.24 5.07 -33.19
N GLU A 455 -5.17 5.78 -32.06
CA GLU A 455 -4.36 5.33 -30.93
C GLU A 455 -4.91 3.99 -30.39
N PRO A 456 -4.09 2.93 -30.28
CA PRO A 456 -4.54 1.64 -29.77
C PRO A 456 -5.01 1.70 -28.32
N VAL A 457 -6.06 0.95 -28.00
CA VAL A 457 -6.50 0.73 -26.61
C VAL A 457 -5.98 -0.61 -26.12
N ARG A 458 -5.10 -0.56 -25.12
CA ARG A 458 -4.50 -1.76 -24.51
C ARG A 458 -5.38 -2.32 -23.39
N LEU A 459 -5.19 -3.59 -23.04
CA LEU A 459 -5.59 -4.10 -21.72
C LEU A 459 -4.42 -3.94 -20.75
N LEU A 460 -4.65 -3.26 -19.63
CA LEU A 460 -3.76 -3.27 -18.48
C LEU A 460 -4.33 -4.24 -17.45
N LEU A 461 -3.63 -5.32 -17.13
CA LEU A 461 -4.13 -6.36 -16.23
C LEU A 461 -3.18 -6.65 -15.06
N ASP A 462 -3.67 -7.38 -14.07
CA ASP A 462 -2.84 -8.09 -13.09
C ASP A 462 -3.03 -9.61 -13.19
N GLN A 463 -2.14 -10.37 -12.55
CA GLN A 463 -2.29 -11.81 -12.48
C GLN A 463 -3.21 -12.24 -11.33
N VAL A 464 -4.02 -13.27 -11.59
CA VAL A 464 -4.74 -14.02 -10.55
C VAL A 464 -3.72 -14.67 -9.59
N SER A 465 -3.93 -14.51 -8.28
CA SER A 465 -3.00 -15.04 -7.25
C SER A 465 -3.69 -15.85 -6.14
N ASN A 466 -4.98 -16.11 -6.25
CA ASN A 466 -5.79 -16.81 -5.25
C ASN A 466 -6.35 -18.14 -5.78
N PHE A 467 -5.76 -18.71 -6.84
CA PHE A 467 -6.22 -19.97 -7.44
C PHE A 467 -6.20 -21.15 -6.44
N THR A 468 -5.31 -21.10 -5.44
CA THR A 468 -5.30 -22.07 -4.33
C THR A 468 -6.61 -22.08 -3.54
N ASN A 469 -7.26 -20.93 -3.39
CA ASN A 469 -8.55 -20.81 -2.71
C ASN A 469 -9.68 -21.53 -3.47
N TYR A 470 -9.50 -21.75 -4.78
CA TYR A 470 -10.40 -22.55 -5.61
C TYR A 470 -10.07 -24.05 -5.60
N ASN A 471 -9.25 -24.48 -4.63
CA ASN A 471 -8.78 -25.85 -4.44
C ASN A 471 -7.93 -26.37 -5.61
N LEU A 472 -7.07 -25.49 -6.15
CA LEU A 472 -6.13 -25.80 -7.23
C LEU A 472 -4.70 -25.66 -6.71
N GLU A 473 -3.83 -26.62 -7.03
CA GLU A 473 -2.41 -26.52 -6.68
C GLU A 473 -1.67 -25.54 -7.60
N THR A 474 -2.02 -25.53 -8.88
CA THR A 474 -1.45 -24.67 -9.93
C THR A 474 -2.56 -23.91 -10.66
N GLY A 475 -2.22 -22.81 -11.33
CA GLY A 475 -3.18 -22.00 -12.08
C GLY A 475 -2.67 -21.62 -13.47
N TYR A 476 -3.41 -21.99 -14.52
CA TYR A 476 -3.04 -21.63 -15.90
C TYR A 476 -3.47 -20.21 -16.31
N VAL A 477 -4.52 -19.67 -15.70
CA VAL A 477 -5.00 -18.30 -15.97
C VAL A 477 -3.91 -17.24 -15.75
N PRO A 478 -3.19 -17.20 -14.61
CA PRO A 478 -2.10 -16.22 -14.45
C PRO A 478 -0.96 -16.43 -15.44
N LEU A 479 -0.66 -17.66 -15.85
CA LEU A 479 0.32 -17.93 -16.89
C LEU A 479 -0.13 -17.36 -18.25
N ALA A 480 -1.41 -17.53 -18.60
CA ALA A 480 -2.00 -16.94 -19.80
C ALA A 480 -1.98 -15.40 -19.79
N GLN A 481 -2.23 -14.79 -18.63
CA GLN A 481 -2.18 -13.33 -18.44
C GLN A 481 -0.77 -12.77 -18.66
N LEU A 482 0.26 -13.44 -18.13
CA LEU A 482 1.64 -13.06 -18.39
C LEU A 482 2.03 -13.34 -19.86
N GLN A 483 1.67 -14.50 -20.40
CA GLN A 483 1.94 -14.85 -21.80
C GLN A 483 1.38 -13.79 -22.76
N ALA A 484 0.14 -13.34 -22.53
CA ALA A 484 -0.48 -12.28 -23.33
C ALA A 484 0.34 -10.99 -23.31
N ALA A 485 0.84 -10.59 -22.14
CA ALA A 485 1.63 -9.37 -21.98
C ALA A 485 3.05 -9.46 -22.55
N LEU A 486 3.65 -10.66 -22.58
CA LEU A 486 4.98 -10.87 -23.14
C LEU A 486 4.95 -11.05 -24.66
N ASP A 487 3.98 -11.77 -25.19
CA ASP A 487 3.85 -12.04 -26.63
C ASP A 487 3.24 -10.87 -27.41
N TYR A 488 2.33 -10.13 -26.76
CA TYR A 488 1.57 -9.03 -27.38
C TYR A 488 1.63 -7.75 -26.52
N PRO A 489 2.83 -7.21 -26.21
CA PRO A 489 3.00 -6.05 -25.33
C PRO A 489 2.36 -4.75 -25.88
N GLU A 490 2.09 -4.70 -27.18
CA GLU A 490 1.35 -3.62 -27.84
C GLU A 490 -0.16 -3.69 -27.63
N ARG A 491 -0.67 -4.82 -27.12
CA ARG A 491 -2.09 -5.11 -26.90
C ARG A 491 -2.42 -5.30 -25.42
N VAL A 492 -1.58 -6.03 -24.68
CA VAL A 492 -1.80 -6.42 -23.29
C VAL A 492 -0.57 -6.07 -22.45
N VAL A 493 -0.79 -5.56 -21.26
CA VAL A 493 0.25 -5.12 -20.33
C VAL A 493 -0.06 -5.71 -18.97
N CYS A 494 0.91 -6.38 -18.35
CA CYS A 494 0.75 -6.94 -17.01
C CYS A 494 1.44 -6.03 -15.98
N ALA A 495 0.67 -5.53 -15.00
CA ALA A 495 1.18 -4.76 -13.88
C ALA A 495 2.00 -5.62 -12.92
N GLY A 496 1.55 -6.85 -12.64
CA GLY A 496 2.21 -7.79 -11.72
C GLY A 496 1.21 -8.77 -11.08
N PRO A 497 1.67 -9.59 -10.12
CA PRO A 497 0.82 -10.49 -9.34
C PRO A 497 0.15 -9.79 -8.14
N LYS A 498 -0.85 -10.45 -7.55
CA LYS A 498 -1.57 -9.99 -6.35
C LYS A 498 -1.17 -10.69 -5.05
N TYR A 499 -0.32 -11.72 -5.08
CA TYR A 499 -0.01 -12.51 -3.88
C TYR A 499 0.65 -11.71 -2.74
N TRP A 500 1.18 -10.51 -3.00
CA TRP A 500 1.88 -9.70 -1.99
C TRP A 500 0.95 -8.78 -1.16
N VAL A 501 -0.36 -8.78 -1.47
CA VAL A 501 -1.35 -8.01 -0.72
C VAL A 501 -2.29 -8.92 0.08
N PRO A 502 -2.64 -8.57 1.33
CA PRO A 502 -3.59 -9.35 2.14
C PRO A 502 -4.99 -9.45 1.52
N THR A 503 -5.63 -10.59 1.69
CA THR A 503 -7.05 -10.81 1.38
C THR A 503 -7.92 -10.60 2.62
N ASN A 504 -9.23 -10.49 2.41
CA ASN A 504 -10.24 -10.65 3.44
C ASN A 504 -10.29 -12.11 3.93
N THR A 505 -11.18 -12.38 4.88
CA THR A 505 -11.36 -13.71 5.48
C THR A 505 -11.84 -14.78 4.50
N ASP A 506 -12.36 -14.41 3.33
CA ASP A 506 -12.76 -15.34 2.27
C ASP A 506 -11.60 -15.87 1.42
N GLY A 507 -10.38 -15.37 1.66
CA GLY A 507 -9.17 -15.79 0.95
C GLY A 507 -9.10 -15.39 -0.52
N THR A 508 -10.07 -14.63 -1.02
CA THR A 508 -10.25 -14.27 -2.43
C THR A 508 -10.19 -12.78 -2.66
N HIS A 509 -11.05 -12.03 -1.96
CA HIS A 509 -11.20 -10.59 -2.16
C HIS A 509 -10.20 -9.82 -1.31
N LEU A 510 -9.84 -8.63 -1.77
CA LEU A 510 -8.84 -7.80 -1.10
C LEU A 510 -9.48 -6.92 -0.01
N THR A 511 -8.69 -6.55 1.00
CA THR A 511 -9.10 -5.49 1.93
C THR A 511 -9.16 -4.14 1.19
N GLY A 512 -9.89 -3.15 1.72
CA GLY A 512 -9.88 -1.79 1.14
C GLY A 512 -8.46 -1.23 1.02
N ASP A 513 -7.62 -1.49 2.02
CA ASP A 513 -6.20 -1.12 2.01
C ASP A 513 -5.43 -1.82 0.89
N SER A 514 -5.62 -3.13 0.70
CA SER A 514 -5.02 -3.91 -0.38
C SER A 514 -5.46 -3.44 -1.77
N TYR A 515 -6.74 -3.06 -1.95
CA TYR A 515 -7.22 -2.46 -3.21
C TYR A 515 -6.50 -1.13 -3.54
N THR A 516 -6.18 -0.31 -2.52
CA THR A 516 -5.36 0.90 -2.74
C THR A 516 -3.95 0.54 -3.25
N ARG A 517 -3.36 -0.54 -2.72
CA ARG A 517 -2.00 -0.97 -3.07
C ARG A 517 -1.92 -1.53 -4.48
N ILE A 518 -2.90 -2.34 -4.91
CA ILE A 518 -2.93 -2.82 -6.30
C ILE A 518 -3.28 -1.69 -7.27
N GLY A 519 -4.10 -0.70 -6.88
CA GLY A 519 -4.29 0.51 -7.67
C GLY A 519 -2.97 1.26 -7.91
N ALA A 520 -2.13 1.41 -6.88
CA ALA A 520 -0.80 2.00 -7.02
C ALA A 520 0.15 1.17 -7.91
N MET A 521 0.08 -0.16 -7.85
CA MET A 521 0.80 -1.06 -8.76
C MET A 521 0.39 -0.82 -10.22
N HIS A 522 -0.91 -0.76 -10.50
CA HIS A 522 -1.43 -0.49 -11.84
C HIS A 522 -1.06 0.91 -12.32
N ALA A 523 -0.98 1.90 -11.42
CA ALA A 523 -0.59 3.26 -11.77
C ALA A 523 0.81 3.35 -12.38
N ARG A 524 1.75 2.47 -11.98
CA ARG A 524 3.12 2.46 -12.53
C ARG A 524 3.11 2.03 -14.00
N ALA A 525 2.41 0.94 -14.30
CA ALA A 525 2.22 0.49 -15.69
C ALA A 525 1.39 1.50 -16.51
N ALA A 526 0.30 2.03 -15.94
CA ALA A 526 -0.55 3.04 -16.58
C ALA A 526 0.22 4.33 -16.90
N SER A 527 1.13 4.76 -16.04
CA SER A 527 1.99 5.93 -16.25
C SER A 527 2.83 5.77 -17.51
N ALA A 528 3.45 4.60 -17.71
CA ALA A 528 4.18 4.30 -18.93
C ALA A 528 3.26 4.40 -20.17
N LEU A 529 2.05 3.82 -20.12
CA LEU A 529 1.11 3.85 -21.24
C LEU A 529 0.61 5.25 -21.60
N ILE A 530 0.20 6.04 -20.60
CA ILE A 530 -0.29 7.40 -20.79
C ILE A 530 0.77 8.29 -21.43
N ASN A 531 2.03 8.07 -21.08
CA ASN A 531 3.18 8.82 -21.57
C ASN A 531 3.80 8.22 -22.86
N GLY A 532 3.14 7.25 -23.50
CA GLY A 532 3.56 6.66 -24.78
C GLY A 532 4.73 5.67 -24.70
N GLY A 533 5.07 5.21 -23.50
CA GLY A 533 6.10 4.21 -23.25
C GLY A 533 5.60 2.76 -23.30
N THR A 534 6.47 1.86 -22.89
CA THR A 534 6.20 0.42 -22.73
C THR A 534 6.40 0.01 -21.28
N TRP A 535 5.75 -1.08 -20.88
CA TRP A 535 5.89 -1.66 -19.55
C TRP A 535 6.01 -3.17 -19.66
N LEU A 536 6.94 -3.75 -18.89
CA LEU A 536 7.02 -5.18 -18.63
C LEU A 536 7.06 -5.36 -17.11
N PRO A 537 6.40 -6.38 -16.53
CA PRO A 537 6.49 -6.65 -15.10
C PRO A 537 7.84 -7.29 -14.72
N THR A 538 8.05 -7.51 -13.43
CA THR A 538 9.15 -8.37 -12.96
C THR A 538 8.88 -9.82 -13.37
N HIS A 539 9.71 -10.40 -14.24
CA HIS A 539 9.54 -11.77 -14.74
C HIS A 539 10.88 -12.38 -15.14
N ALA A 540 10.96 -13.72 -15.18
CA ALA A 540 12.12 -14.42 -15.72
C ALA A 540 12.15 -14.33 -17.25
N VAL A 541 13.33 -13.98 -17.78
CA VAL A 541 13.61 -13.80 -19.21
C VAL A 541 14.28 -15.05 -19.78
N SER A 542 15.10 -15.74 -18.99
CA SER A 542 15.71 -17.01 -19.41
C SER A 542 16.07 -17.88 -18.21
N ALA A 543 16.09 -19.20 -18.40
CA ALA A 543 16.62 -20.17 -17.45
C ALA A 543 17.63 -21.06 -18.18
N LYS A 544 18.88 -21.09 -17.72
CA LYS A 544 19.97 -21.85 -18.36
C LYS A 544 20.64 -22.78 -17.38
N ARG A 545 20.76 -24.06 -17.75
CA ARG A 545 21.35 -25.10 -16.90
C ARG A 545 22.77 -25.44 -17.31
N ASN A 546 23.64 -25.57 -16.31
CA ASN A 546 24.95 -26.18 -16.40
C ASN A 546 25.08 -27.22 -15.27
N GLY A 547 25.15 -28.51 -15.62
CA GLY A 547 25.12 -29.59 -14.63
C GLY A 547 23.85 -29.56 -13.76
N ALA A 548 24.03 -29.51 -12.45
CA ALA A 548 22.94 -29.42 -11.46
C ALA A 548 22.57 -27.97 -11.09
N THR A 549 23.09 -26.97 -11.78
CA THR A 549 22.82 -25.55 -11.50
C THR A 549 22.03 -24.93 -12.64
N VAL A 550 20.94 -24.22 -12.32
CA VAL A 550 20.15 -23.42 -13.25
C VAL A 550 20.30 -21.95 -12.88
N ILE A 551 20.68 -21.12 -13.85
CA ILE A 551 20.72 -19.66 -13.72
C ILE A 551 19.47 -19.08 -14.36
N VAL A 552 18.66 -18.41 -13.57
CA VAL A 552 17.43 -17.74 -14.00
C VAL A 552 17.70 -16.24 -14.04
N HIS A 553 17.63 -15.64 -15.22
CA HIS A 553 17.78 -14.19 -15.42
C HIS A 553 16.41 -13.52 -15.43
N PHE A 554 16.28 -12.39 -14.74
CA PHE A 554 15.05 -11.63 -14.60
C PHE A 554 15.12 -10.28 -15.31
N HIS A 555 13.97 -9.82 -15.79
CA HIS A 555 13.68 -8.42 -16.04
C HIS A 555 13.09 -7.82 -14.76
N THR A 556 13.55 -6.63 -14.38
CA THR A 556 12.97 -5.81 -13.31
C THR A 556 12.65 -4.42 -13.88
N PRO A 557 11.47 -3.85 -13.59
CA PRO A 557 11.12 -2.53 -14.14
C PRO A 557 11.96 -1.41 -13.52
N GLN A 558 12.36 -1.56 -12.25
CA GLN A 558 13.15 -0.55 -11.55
C GLN A 558 14.16 -1.18 -10.58
N GLY A 559 15.44 -0.93 -10.85
CA GLY A 559 16.54 -1.37 -9.99
C GLY A 559 16.75 -2.89 -9.95
N PRO A 560 17.74 -3.38 -9.18
CA PRO A 560 18.04 -4.79 -9.05
C PRO A 560 16.92 -5.63 -8.41
N LEU A 561 16.94 -6.93 -8.71
CA LEU A 561 16.11 -7.95 -8.07
C LEU A 561 16.55 -8.16 -6.62
N GLN A 562 15.58 -8.31 -5.73
CA GLN A 562 15.82 -8.60 -4.32
C GLN A 562 14.88 -9.68 -3.80
N ALA A 563 15.35 -10.39 -2.78
CA ALA A 563 14.58 -11.35 -2.01
C ALA A 563 14.00 -10.63 -0.78
N ASP A 564 12.68 -10.69 -0.64
CA ASP A 564 11.92 -10.10 0.44
C ASP A 564 11.04 -11.16 1.10
N THR A 565 11.58 -11.74 2.15
CA THR A 565 10.90 -12.73 3.00
C THR A 565 10.15 -12.08 4.16
N ILE A 566 10.15 -10.74 4.24
CA ILE A 566 9.49 -9.97 5.30
C ILE A 566 8.09 -9.56 4.86
N SER A 567 7.97 -9.02 3.64
CA SER A 567 6.68 -8.60 3.08
C SER A 567 5.86 -9.79 2.56
N VAL A 568 6.52 -10.87 2.13
CA VAL A 568 5.90 -12.12 1.71
C VAL A 568 6.59 -13.27 2.42
N LYS A 569 5.81 -14.09 3.15
CA LYS A 569 6.33 -15.24 3.87
C LYS A 569 6.83 -16.28 2.89
N ASP A 570 8.08 -16.71 3.02
CA ASP A 570 8.67 -17.71 2.14
C ASP A 570 7.85 -19.01 2.11
N PRO A 571 7.31 -19.44 0.93
CA PRO A 571 6.68 -20.75 0.78
C PRO A 571 7.70 -21.90 0.66
N GLY A 572 9.00 -21.58 0.71
CA GLY A 572 10.11 -22.48 0.44
C GLY A 572 10.81 -22.07 -0.86
N ASN A 573 12.16 -22.06 -0.83
CA ASN A 573 12.98 -21.73 -2.00
C ASN A 573 12.61 -20.37 -2.66
N TRP A 574 12.10 -19.42 -1.87
CA TRP A 574 11.58 -18.12 -2.35
C TRP A 574 10.44 -18.23 -3.37
N GLY A 575 9.72 -19.34 -3.39
CA GLY A 575 8.68 -19.64 -4.37
C GLY A 575 9.21 -20.10 -5.73
N VAL A 576 10.47 -20.52 -5.79
CA VAL A 576 11.09 -21.10 -6.99
C VAL A 576 11.09 -22.62 -6.87
N ARG A 577 10.60 -23.31 -7.91
CA ARG A 577 10.68 -24.76 -8.02
C ARG A 577 11.25 -25.20 -9.36
N TYR A 578 11.85 -26.39 -9.37
CA TYR A 578 12.23 -27.10 -10.59
C TYR A 578 11.26 -28.26 -10.79
N PHE A 579 10.93 -28.56 -12.04
CA PHE A 579 10.19 -29.78 -12.40
C PHE A 579 10.52 -30.19 -13.84
N ASP A 580 10.32 -31.47 -14.12
CA ASP A 580 10.43 -32.07 -15.46
C ASP A 580 9.39 -33.19 -15.59
N ASP A 581 9.38 -33.91 -16.71
CA ASP A 581 8.41 -34.98 -16.97
C ASP A 581 8.61 -36.27 -16.14
N SER A 582 9.66 -36.34 -15.33
CA SER A 582 10.06 -37.52 -14.56
C SER A 582 10.42 -37.23 -13.10
N ASP A 583 10.21 -36.00 -12.65
CA ASP A 583 10.61 -35.47 -11.34
C ASP A 583 12.08 -35.82 -10.99
N SER A 584 12.98 -35.65 -11.96
CA SER A 584 14.33 -36.22 -11.86
C SER A 584 15.29 -35.49 -10.91
N ALA A 585 14.94 -34.30 -10.41
CA ALA A 585 15.77 -33.53 -9.48
C ALA A 585 14.92 -32.60 -8.60
N GLU A 586 15.48 -32.21 -7.46
CA GLU A 586 14.86 -31.31 -6.49
C GLU A 586 15.72 -30.08 -6.22
N VAL A 587 15.08 -28.94 -5.90
CA VAL A 587 15.77 -27.70 -5.53
C VAL A 587 16.33 -27.82 -4.11
N VAL A 588 17.65 -27.65 -3.98
CA VAL A 588 18.38 -27.67 -2.70
C VAL A 588 18.65 -26.26 -2.19
N ARG A 589 18.87 -25.31 -3.11
CA ARG A 589 19.20 -23.92 -2.74
C ARG A 589 18.80 -22.95 -3.83
N VAL A 590 18.32 -21.79 -3.39
CA VAL A 590 18.08 -20.62 -4.23
C VAL A 590 18.86 -19.45 -3.65
N ARG A 591 19.58 -18.70 -4.49
CA ARG A 591 20.25 -17.46 -4.07
C ARG A 591 20.28 -16.42 -5.18
N LEU A 592 20.29 -15.15 -4.81
CA LEU A 592 20.55 -14.06 -5.74
C LEU A 592 22.02 -14.04 -6.14
N ILE A 593 22.27 -13.77 -7.41
CA ILE A 593 23.61 -13.54 -7.97
C ILE A 593 23.56 -12.34 -8.93
N GLY A 594 24.51 -11.43 -8.80
CA GLY A 594 24.49 -10.17 -9.54
C GLY A 594 23.22 -9.36 -9.28
N ASP A 595 22.86 -8.49 -10.22
CA ASP A 595 21.76 -7.54 -10.02
C ASP A 595 20.38 -8.19 -10.26
N ASN A 596 20.26 -9.07 -11.25
CA ASN A 596 18.97 -9.55 -11.76
C ASN A 596 18.96 -11.05 -12.06
N SER A 597 19.68 -11.86 -11.29
CA SER A 597 19.75 -13.30 -11.53
C SER A 597 19.62 -14.12 -10.25
N VAL A 598 19.02 -15.30 -10.41
CA VAL A 598 18.85 -16.29 -9.35
C VAL A 598 19.58 -17.56 -9.76
N GLU A 599 20.45 -18.05 -8.89
CA GLU A 599 21.06 -19.38 -9.01
C GLU A 599 20.19 -20.38 -8.26
N VAL A 600 19.72 -21.40 -8.97
CA VAL A 600 18.97 -22.55 -8.45
C VAL A 600 19.91 -23.76 -8.49
N THR A 601 20.25 -24.29 -7.32
CA THR A 601 21.05 -25.51 -7.19
C THR A 601 20.14 -26.70 -6.98
N LEU A 602 20.30 -27.73 -7.80
CA LEU A 602 19.57 -28.99 -7.74
C LEU A 602 20.39 -30.07 -7.04
N ASN A 603 19.74 -31.09 -6.49
CA ASN A 603 20.41 -32.20 -5.80
C ASN A 603 21.25 -33.09 -6.73
N GLN A 604 20.90 -33.13 -8.02
CA GLN A 604 21.59 -33.88 -9.06
C GLN A 604 21.38 -33.25 -10.43
N VAL A 605 22.11 -33.75 -11.43
CA VAL A 605 21.89 -33.37 -12.83
C VAL A 605 20.54 -33.95 -13.27
N PRO A 606 19.57 -33.13 -13.70
CA PRO A 606 18.28 -33.65 -14.11
C PRO A 606 18.38 -34.44 -15.41
N THR A 607 17.63 -35.53 -15.49
CA THR A 607 17.57 -36.47 -16.62
C THR A 607 16.25 -36.41 -17.39
N GLY A 608 15.19 -35.85 -16.79
CA GLY A 608 13.89 -35.66 -17.41
C GLY A 608 13.91 -34.64 -18.56
N GLN A 609 12.94 -34.77 -19.46
CA GLN A 609 12.66 -33.81 -20.53
C GLN A 609 11.69 -32.73 -20.06
N SER A 610 11.42 -31.72 -20.89
CA SER A 610 10.50 -30.62 -20.54
C SER A 610 10.86 -29.95 -19.22
N GLN A 611 12.16 -29.73 -19.01
CA GLN A 611 12.71 -29.10 -17.80
C GLN A 611 12.22 -27.66 -17.67
N MET A 612 11.67 -27.30 -16.51
CA MET A 612 11.07 -26.00 -16.25
C MET A 612 11.50 -25.45 -14.90
N ILE A 613 11.54 -24.12 -14.80
CA ILE A 613 11.50 -23.39 -13.52
C ILE A 613 10.10 -22.80 -13.36
N GLY A 614 9.47 -23.09 -12.22
CA GLY A 614 8.25 -22.44 -11.75
C GLY A 614 8.57 -21.32 -10.77
N ILE A 615 7.93 -20.16 -10.91
CA ILE A 615 8.02 -19.00 -10.02
C ILE A 615 6.60 -18.68 -9.55
N ALA A 616 6.36 -18.82 -8.25
CA ALA A 616 5.03 -18.66 -7.64
C ALA A 616 3.93 -19.47 -8.34
N ASP A 617 4.25 -20.51 -9.12
CA ASP A 617 3.30 -21.16 -10.03
C ASP A 617 2.47 -22.26 -9.36
N ALA A 618 2.85 -22.63 -8.14
CA ALA A 618 2.20 -23.63 -7.32
C ALA A 618 2.01 -23.16 -5.86
N GLY A 619 1.00 -23.72 -5.20
CA GLY A 619 0.73 -23.53 -3.78
C GLY A 619 -0.18 -24.62 -3.23
N LEU A 620 -0.37 -24.66 -1.92
CA LEU A 620 -1.21 -25.67 -1.28
C LEU A 620 -2.69 -25.44 -1.62
N ALA A 621 -3.34 -26.41 -2.24
CA ALA A 621 -4.77 -26.37 -2.55
C ALA A 621 -5.62 -26.14 -1.29
N GLY A 622 -6.64 -25.30 -1.41
CA GLY A 622 -7.54 -24.92 -0.32
C GLY A 622 -7.02 -23.78 0.56
N GLN A 623 -5.78 -23.32 0.37
CA GLN A 623 -5.25 -22.16 1.10
C GLN A 623 -5.69 -20.84 0.48
N HIS A 624 -5.93 -19.85 1.35
CA HIS A 624 -6.21 -18.47 0.96
C HIS A 624 -5.06 -17.89 0.14
N GLY A 625 -5.38 -16.97 -0.77
CA GLY A 625 -4.37 -16.14 -1.42
C GLY A 625 -3.73 -15.14 -0.45
N GLY A 626 -2.67 -14.47 -0.90
CA GLY A 626 -2.02 -13.38 -0.16
C GLY A 626 -0.61 -13.70 0.32
N PRO A 627 -0.02 -12.82 1.15
CA PRO A 627 1.42 -12.82 1.41
C PRO A 627 1.89 -13.96 2.30
N ASP A 628 0.97 -14.59 3.04
CA ASP A 628 1.30 -15.60 4.04
C ASP A 628 1.03 -17.05 3.57
N THR A 629 0.10 -17.21 2.63
CA THR A 629 -0.47 -18.49 2.18
C THR A 629 -0.70 -18.49 0.67
N GLY A 630 -1.06 -19.64 0.10
CA GLY A 630 -1.27 -19.77 -1.34
C GLY A 630 0.02 -19.69 -2.15
N ALA A 631 -0.11 -19.55 -3.48
CA ALA A 631 1.02 -19.50 -4.39
C ALA A 631 1.66 -18.10 -4.43
N ARG A 632 2.96 -18.01 -4.17
CA ARG A 632 3.69 -16.75 -4.00
C ARG A 632 5.19 -16.92 -4.21
N ALA A 633 5.90 -15.81 -4.42
CA ALA A 633 7.36 -15.77 -4.46
C ALA A 633 7.90 -14.57 -3.70
N CYS A 634 9.09 -14.72 -3.11
CA CYS A 634 9.74 -13.66 -2.34
C CYS A 634 10.59 -12.73 -3.22
N LEU A 635 10.44 -12.77 -4.54
CA LEU A 635 11.28 -12.00 -5.47
C LEU A 635 10.53 -10.74 -5.93
N ARG A 636 11.20 -9.58 -5.86
CA ARG A 636 10.68 -8.29 -6.32
C ARG A 636 11.81 -7.36 -6.75
N ASP A 637 11.51 -6.28 -7.45
CA ASP A 637 12.48 -5.25 -7.83
C ASP A 637 12.87 -4.34 -6.64
N SER A 638 13.82 -3.42 -6.81
CA SER A 638 14.25 -2.51 -5.75
C SER A 638 13.73 -1.08 -5.93
N SER A 639 12.49 -0.95 -6.40
CA SER A 639 11.80 0.32 -6.56
C SER A 639 11.87 1.17 -5.26
N PRO A 640 12.31 2.44 -5.34
CA PRO A 640 12.21 3.40 -4.24
C PRO A 640 10.81 4.04 -4.16
N ASP A 641 9.91 3.72 -5.10
CA ASP A 641 8.62 4.39 -5.22
C ASP A 641 7.75 4.12 -3.98
N LEU A 642 7.06 5.17 -3.53
CA LEU A 642 6.11 5.10 -2.44
C LEU A 642 4.68 5.36 -2.95
N ASP A 643 3.71 4.70 -2.34
CA ASP A 643 2.31 5.06 -2.51
C ASP A 643 1.98 6.36 -1.76
N ALA A 644 0.77 6.86 -1.97
CA ALA A 644 0.24 8.04 -1.29
C ALA A 644 0.29 8.01 0.25
N TYR A 645 0.61 6.86 0.85
CA TYR A 645 0.68 6.66 2.28
C TYR A 645 2.10 6.36 2.76
N GLY A 646 3.11 6.67 1.94
CA GLY A 646 4.52 6.45 2.26
C GLY A 646 4.89 4.97 2.36
N ARG A 647 4.12 4.06 1.74
CA ARG A 647 4.45 2.63 1.75
C ARG A 647 5.19 2.26 0.47
N PRO A 648 6.21 1.39 0.53
CA PRO A 648 6.89 0.91 -0.65
C PRO A 648 5.94 0.23 -1.65
N VAL A 649 6.14 0.55 -2.93
CA VAL A 649 5.47 -0.08 -4.07
C VAL A 649 6.53 -0.78 -4.91
N PHE A 650 6.68 -2.09 -4.70
CA PHE A 650 7.58 -2.95 -5.45
C PHE A 650 6.87 -3.64 -6.62
N ASN A 651 7.62 -4.02 -7.65
CA ASN A 651 7.15 -4.94 -8.68
C ASN A 651 7.56 -6.37 -8.33
N TRP A 652 6.58 -7.17 -7.93
CA TRP A 652 6.76 -8.57 -7.54
C TRP A 652 6.88 -9.49 -8.76
N ALA A 653 7.69 -10.53 -8.64
CA ALA A 653 7.91 -11.51 -9.70
C ALA A 653 6.61 -12.23 -10.05
N CYS A 654 6.23 -12.16 -11.33
CA CYS A 654 5.02 -12.77 -11.84
C CYS A 654 4.95 -14.29 -11.62
N HIS A 655 3.73 -14.82 -11.50
CA HIS A 655 3.48 -16.25 -11.63
C HIS A 655 3.94 -16.70 -13.02
N GLN A 656 4.91 -17.60 -13.09
CA GLN A 656 5.54 -17.97 -14.37
C GLN A 656 6.04 -19.40 -14.36
N GLN A 657 6.01 -20.03 -15.52
CA GLN A 657 6.80 -21.22 -15.83
C GLN A 657 7.70 -20.89 -17.01
N ILE A 658 8.99 -21.20 -16.91
CA ILE A 658 9.97 -20.93 -17.96
C ILE A 658 10.82 -22.17 -18.28
N THR A 659 10.98 -22.46 -19.57
CA THR A 659 11.76 -23.59 -20.05
C THR A 659 13.24 -23.42 -19.72
N VAL A 660 13.84 -24.50 -19.23
CA VAL A 660 15.26 -24.58 -18.94
C VAL A 660 16.03 -24.99 -20.19
N GLN A 661 16.95 -24.14 -20.63
CA GLN A 661 17.85 -24.42 -21.75
C GLN A 661 19.15 -25.03 -21.22
N THR A 662 19.53 -26.20 -21.72
CA THR A 662 20.83 -26.80 -21.37
C THR A 662 21.93 -26.09 -22.17
N ILE A 663 22.94 -25.55 -21.48
CA ILE A 663 24.13 -25.02 -22.14
C ILE A 663 24.99 -26.22 -22.54
N ALA A 664 25.33 -26.32 -23.83
CA ALA A 664 26.19 -27.37 -24.39
C ALA A 664 27.63 -27.28 -23.90
#